data_AF-A0A4Q4WCN1-F1
#
_entry.id   AF-A0A4Q4WCN1-F1
#
_cell.length_a   1.000
_cell.length_b   1.000
_cell.length_c   1.000
_cell.angle_alpha   90.00
_cell.angle_beta   90.00
_cell.angle_gamma   90.00
#
_symmetry.space_group_name_H-M   'P 1'
#
loop_
_entity.id
_entity.type
_entity.pdbx_description
1 polymer ?
#
loop_
_entity_poly.entity_id
_entity_poly.type
_entity_poly.pdbx_seq_one_letter_code
_entity_poly.pdbx_strand_id
1 'polypeptide(L)'
;MRSTLVKALDDLLRMPTNDDVGAQLWKISEDKAGLIRTVLEWCASLYRPGVAKIYVTAAVLRSWSAFDIDVTGPILDFMSVDPLHEPSRKRLVYHLVSELVRSGHFSVPRYMQWLIARGGLWSPFDVHPDGPCVTRLLVEMPIQSLSDSMRSLRATLLRRASYSVEEEASDIAAAIRHIKRALSVPLEADDPILQKKPLGIRKLAQRIGLSSRALQSEVGFWLSNAFAVALDANLQPSKDDLELSSIRFEAARTLLEAAQDFTMLEQFLQAVSQCSNADILGQCTDTISLHLPVFAATGAAKSLFHVFYGRLKVLGEEQGLGVRPLLASLANLAPRLPGFKDITSQLRSDLARTDRSNAADASSPLSDNMAFQLQDAETELSEQIEKLASYTSADRPTMERLFHPIIQRIESCWNKADERQRAYCMLLVRLRVFDPQFFDTMMRGWVQHIRKLTNRPPIIQVLPLLISFGCLSLAIVFATATRTQTQSNQLQPNAVGFASIYTQEILQMLMMPLTPTQVMTSEDCYKFRIVQERARLEHAKEVMPLIRGALAEYSASRNQQTPIPQPLDDEKTRVQLLELLRDLVLVDSNAACQTLSLKGPDHKLAALIETLTTKLLVPHGGGGQKSFEQVLELANEFTLPFCQVKLSLNLAMDEASGPEEAERLQSRLESLSKAMDNAIDANNVMWTGMLSRLTPEITQHLKSRAESRFLDLLPSLKNQPVTEDVTNGAFHMAENLLTVIHSVVRGTTTPKASPFSNVIVDKLADIWEILASTNSEHAALKADVLSRWLPLLLSYLALLASTSTTSAADATNKASGGEIRGRALLVLAGLIQELDNHVPISGPDHNRLGERAFDIALVLADGLPEDARQQCARAVRDATSDPRLRYLFSFDHHSGPAEGLMLAQRERPPQTAQERRALAANMAMMGLGTGAMGMVPERLSPFQFRRWEILSEPTPNVGENDTSLSLTLFDARKI
;
A
#
# COMPACT_ATOMS: atom_id res chain seq x y z
N MET A 1 -9.02 9.11 -8.89
CA MET A 1 -8.73 10.44 -8.29
C MET A 1 -8.67 10.34 -6.77
N ARG A 2 -9.79 10.07 -6.08
CA ARG A 2 -9.77 9.75 -4.65
C ARG A 2 -8.89 8.53 -4.34
N SER A 3 -8.88 7.51 -5.21
CA SER A 3 -7.89 6.42 -5.18
C SER A 3 -6.41 6.87 -5.23
N THR A 4 -6.08 7.96 -5.93
CA THR A 4 -4.73 8.53 -5.98
C THR A 4 -4.39 9.25 -4.68
N LEU A 5 -5.35 10.00 -4.13
CA LEU A 5 -5.23 10.65 -2.83
C LEU A 5 -5.02 9.63 -1.71
N VAL A 6 -5.81 8.55 -1.68
CA VAL A 6 -5.69 7.48 -0.67
C VAL A 6 -4.31 6.83 -0.71
N LYS A 7 -3.78 6.55 -1.90
CA LYS A 7 -2.41 6.02 -2.05
C LYS A 7 -1.36 7.00 -1.52
N ALA A 8 -1.46 8.28 -1.87
CA ALA A 8 -0.53 9.29 -1.38
C ALA A 8 -0.57 9.43 0.15
N LEU A 9 -1.76 9.35 0.77
CA LEU A 9 -1.90 9.34 2.23
C LEU A 9 -1.35 8.07 2.88
N ASP A 10 -1.54 6.91 2.25
CA ASP A 10 -0.99 5.63 2.72
C ASP A 10 0.54 5.59 2.63
N ASP A 11 1.11 6.23 1.60
CA ASP A 11 2.57 6.40 1.46
C ASP A 11 3.13 7.35 2.52
N LEU A 12 2.42 8.45 2.81
CA LEU A 12 2.78 9.42 3.84
C LEU A 12 2.76 8.79 5.25
N LEU A 13 1.80 7.90 5.52
CA LEU A 13 1.75 7.16 6.80
C LEU A 13 3.00 6.28 7.03
N ARG A 14 3.62 5.78 5.95
CA ARG A 14 4.76 4.85 6.02
C ARG A 14 6.10 5.53 6.04
N MET A 15 6.27 6.52 5.17
CA MET A 15 7.56 7.16 4.96
C MET A 15 7.48 8.62 5.40
N PRO A 16 8.35 9.07 6.33
CA PRO A 16 8.47 10.47 6.66
C PRO A 16 8.99 11.21 5.43
N THR A 17 8.10 11.78 4.61
CA THR A 17 8.42 12.46 3.35
C THR A 17 7.99 13.92 3.40
N ASN A 18 8.72 14.72 2.60
CA ASN A 18 8.79 16.19 2.51
C ASN A 18 7.69 17.05 3.15
N ASP A 19 8.11 18.19 3.69
CA ASP A 19 7.28 19.20 4.34
C ASP A 19 6.20 19.85 3.42
N ASP A 20 6.12 19.43 2.15
CA ASP A 20 5.37 20.07 1.06
C ASP A 20 4.16 19.23 0.56
N VAL A 21 3.84 18.12 1.23
CA VAL A 21 2.80 17.19 0.75
C VAL A 21 1.39 17.79 0.79
N GLY A 22 1.10 18.68 1.74
CA GLY A 22 -0.19 19.40 1.78
C GLY A 22 -0.48 20.17 0.49
N ALA A 23 0.54 20.83 -0.08
CA ALA A 23 0.45 21.55 -1.34
C ALA A 23 0.38 20.61 -2.56
N GLN A 24 1.04 19.44 -2.50
CA GLN A 24 0.92 18.43 -3.56
C GLN A 24 -0.48 17.81 -3.61
N LEU A 25 -1.05 17.46 -2.46
CA LEU A 25 -2.40 16.92 -2.36
C LEU A 25 -3.46 17.94 -2.81
N TRP A 26 -3.20 19.22 -2.56
CA TRP A 26 -4.06 20.30 -3.01
C TRP A 26 -4.19 20.39 -4.54
N LYS A 27 -3.12 20.08 -5.28
CA LYS A 27 -3.10 20.14 -6.76
C LYS A 27 -3.86 19.01 -7.45
N ILE A 28 -4.25 17.96 -6.72
CA ILE A 28 -4.89 16.75 -7.29
C ILE A 28 -6.32 17.03 -7.77
N SER A 29 -7.03 17.99 -7.15
CA SER A 29 -8.47 18.24 -7.36
C SER A 29 -8.82 19.71 -7.42
N GLU A 30 -9.81 20.06 -8.25
CA GLU A 30 -10.54 21.33 -8.15
C GLU A 30 -11.65 21.27 -7.08
N ASP A 31 -12.31 20.13 -6.86
CA ASP A 31 -13.27 19.93 -5.77
C ASP A 31 -12.54 19.76 -4.43
N LYS A 32 -12.55 20.82 -3.62
CA LYS A 32 -11.86 20.91 -2.33
C LYS A 32 -12.67 20.34 -1.18
N ALA A 33 -14.00 20.44 -1.24
CA ALA A 33 -14.89 19.88 -0.23
C ALA A 33 -14.85 18.34 -0.28
N GLY A 34 -14.84 17.76 -1.49
CA GLY A 34 -14.66 16.33 -1.70
C GLY A 34 -13.31 15.81 -1.21
N LEU A 35 -12.23 16.59 -1.36
CA LEU A 35 -10.91 16.27 -0.80
C LEU A 35 -10.95 16.18 0.73
N ILE A 36 -11.49 17.20 1.41
CA ILE A 36 -11.59 17.22 2.88
C ILE A 36 -12.40 16.01 3.37
N ARG A 37 -13.55 15.73 2.75
CA ARG A 37 -14.37 14.57 3.09
C ARG A 37 -13.59 13.25 2.96
N THR A 38 -12.84 13.09 1.87
CA THR A 38 -12.04 11.86 1.65
C THR A 38 -10.93 11.70 2.68
N VAL A 39 -10.29 12.79 3.10
CA VAL A 39 -9.28 12.79 4.17
C VAL A 39 -9.91 12.43 5.53
N LEU A 40 -11.11 12.94 5.83
CA LEU A 40 -11.84 12.59 7.05
C LEU A 40 -12.25 11.12 7.06
N GLU A 41 -12.75 10.59 5.95
CA GLU A 41 -13.05 9.17 5.77
C GLU A 41 -11.79 8.29 5.92
N TRP A 42 -10.64 8.75 5.39
CA TRP A 42 -9.35 8.11 5.55
C TRP A 42 -8.93 8.03 7.03
N CYS A 43 -9.02 9.14 7.76
CA CYS A 43 -8.72 9.19 9.19
C CYS A 43 -9.64 8.29 10.01
N ALA A 44 -10.94 8.28 9.70
CA ALA A 44 -11.96 7.48 10.37
C ALA A 44 -11.99 6.00 9.91
N SER A 45 -11.11 5.59 8.99
CA SER A 45 -11.06 4.22 8.48
C SER A 45 -10.55 3.23 9.54
N LEU A 46 -11.21 2.08 9.67
CA LEU A 46 -10.79 0.97 10.55
C LEU A 46 -9.67 0.11 9.97
N TYR A 47 -9.46 0.20 8.65
CA TYR A 47 -8.52 -0.67 7.93
C TYR A 47 -7.07 -0.23 8.08
N ARG A 48 -6.83 1.04 8.43
CA ARG A 48 -5.51 1.64 8.63
C ARG A 48 -5.26 1.79 10.14
N PRO A 49 -4.35 1.01 10.74
CA PRO A 49 -4.09 1.09 12.17
C PRO A 49 -3.17 2.28 12.51
N GLY A 50 -3.11 2.60 13.81
CA GLY A 50 -2.21 3.62 14.33
C GLY A 50 -2.83 5.02 14.46
N VAL A 51 -2.22 5.81 15.35
CA VAL A 51 -2.60 7.19 15.66
C VAL A 51 -1.96 8.21 14.71
N ALA A 52 -0.89 7.84 13.99
CA ALA A 52 -0.18 8.71 13.06
C ALA A 52 -1.10 9.30 11.99
N LYS A 53 -2.11 8.55 11.52
CA LYS A 53 -3.11 9.04 10.56
C LYS A 53 -3.88 10.28 11.05
N ILE A 54 -4.08 10.43 12.35
CA ILE A 54 -4.74 11.61 12.93
C ILE A 54 -3.85 12.83 12.74
N TYR A 55 -2.57 12.71 13.06
CA TYR A 55 -1.60 13.80 12.95
C TYR A 55 -1.31 14.15 11.48
N VAL A 56 -1.28 13.16 10.58
CA VAL A 56 -1.20 13.39 9.12
C VAL A 56 -2.42 14.19 8.66
N THR A 57 -3.61 13.76 9.06
CA THR A 57 -4.86 14.45 8.70
C THR A 57 -4.88 15.87 9.24
N ALA A 58 -4.51 16.06 10.51
CA ALA A 58 -4.42 17.37 11.13
C ALA A 58 -3.42 18.27 10.39
N ALA A 59 -2.23 17.77 10.05
CA ALA A 59 -1.21 18.52 9.31
C ALA A 59 -1.69 18.94 7.91
N VAL A 60 -2.33 18.03 7.17
CA VAL A 60 -2.91 18.34 5.85
C VAL A 60 -4.00 19.41 5.98
N LEU A 61 -4.93 19.28 6.93
CA LEU A 61 -5.98 20.29 7.14
C LEU A 61 -5.43 21.65 7.59
N ARG A 62 -4.38 21.66 8.44
CA ARG A 62 -3.65 22.88 8.82
C ARG A 62 -3.04 23.55 7.59
N SER A 63 -2.37 22.78 6.73
CA SER A 63 -1.79 23.30 5.49
C SER A 63 -2.85 23.88 4.53
N TRP A 64 -4.04 23.27 4.49
CA TRP A 64 -5.13 23.73 3.64
C TRP A 64 -5.85 24.97 4.18
N SER A 65 -5.86 25.15 5.50
CA SER A 65 -6.39 26.38 6.11
C SER A 65 -5.59 27.63 5.71
N ALA A 66 -4.31 27.48 5.34
CA ALA A 66 -3.50 28.58 4.79
C ALA A 66 -3.98 29.03 3.39
N PHE A 67 -4.83 28.25 2.72
CA PHE A 67 -5.49 28.60 1.47
C PHE A 67 -6.94 29.12 1.69
N ASP A 68 -7.23 29.66 2.88
CA ASP A 68 -8.52 30.29 3.26
C ASP A 68 -9.78 29.40 3.17
N ILE A 69 -9.63 28.09 3.39
CA ILE A 69 -10.78 27.17 3.43
C ILE A 69 -11.30 27.02 4.85
N ASP A 70 -12.63 27.03 4.98
CA ASP A 70 -13.31 26.60 6.19
C ASP A 70 -13.22 25.08 6.41
N VAL A 71 -12.40 24.67 7.39
CA VAL A 71 -12.28 23.28 7.82
C VAL A 71 -13.45 22.85 8.73
N THR A 72 -14.09 23.80 9.42
CA THR A 72 -15.10 23.49 10.45
C THR A 72 -16.40 22.97 9.84
N GLY A 73 -16.91 23.62 8.79
CA GLY A 73 -18.15 23.20 8.10
C GLY A 73 -18.11 21.75 7.61
N PRO A 74 -17.13 21.36 6.76
CA PRO A 74 -17.02 19.99 6.24
C PRO A 74 -16.90 18.91 7.31
N ILE A 75 -16.26 19.19 8.45
CA ILE A 75 -16.18 18.24 9.58
C ILE A 75 -17.56 18.02 10.20
N LEU A 76 -18.31 19.09 10.46
CA LEU A 76 -19.65 18.99 11.02
C LEU A 76 -20.62 18.29 10.07
N ASP A 77 -20.51 18.58 8.77
CA ASP A 77 -21.30 17.91 7.73
C ASP A 77 -20.98 16.42 7.68
N PHE A 78 -19.68 16.05 7.70
CA PHE A 78 -19.23 14.66 7.75
C PHE A 78 -19.81 13.91 8.97
N MET A 79 -19.70 14.49 10.17
CA MET A 79 -20.24 13.89 11.39
C MET A 79 -21.77 13.78 11.40
N SER A 80 -22.46 14.60 10.60
CA SER A 80 -23.92 14.55 10.49
C SER A 80 -24.43 13.56 9.45
N VAL A 81 -23.65 13.30 8.40
CA VAL A 81 -24.00 12.38 7.31
C VAL A 81 -23.59 10.95 7.64
N ASP A 82 -22.43 10.74 8.28
CA ASP A 82 -21.99 9.44 8.77
C ASP A 82 -22.23 9.37 10.29
N PRO A 83 -23.17 8.54 10.78
CA PRO A 83 -23.46 8.43 12.21
C PRO A 83 -22.32 7.80 13.03
N LEU A 84 -21.25 7.31 12.38
CA LEU A 84 -20.04 6.76 13.03
C LEU A 84 -20.39 5.79 14.17
N HIS A 85 -21.16 4.73 13.87
CA HIS A 85 -21.68 3.80 14.88
C HIS A 85 -20.59 3.16 15.75
N GLU A 86 -19.40 2.93 15.19
CA GLU A 86 -18.31 2.23 15.86
C GLU A 86 -17.54 3.15 16.84
N PRO A 87 -17.32 2.75 18.10
CA PRO A 87 -16.72 3.60 19.12
C PRO A 87 -15.25 3.95 18.81
N SER A 88 -14.53 3.06 18.12
CA SER A 88 -13.17 3.32 17.65
C SER A 88 -13.12 4.47 16.64
N ARG A 89 -14.07 4.55 15.70
CA ARG A 89 -14.17 5.66 14.73
C ARG A 89 -14.47 6.98 15.44
N LYS A 90 -15.40 6.97 16.40
CA LYS A 90 -15.72 8.16 17.23
C LYS A 90 -14.48 8.70 17.95
N ARG A 91 -13.70 7.82 18.60
CA ARG A 91 -12.45 8.21 19.30
C ARG A 91 -11.42 8.86 18.38
N LEU A 92 -11.26 8.34 17.16
CA LEU A 92 -10.34 8.94 16.16
C LEU A 92 -10.78 10.35 15.77
N VAL A 93 -12.08 10.58 15.59
CA VAL A 93 -12.63 11.91 15.27
C VAL A 93 -12.49 12.86 16.45
N TYR A 94 -12.78 12.43 17.68
CA TYR A 94 -12.59 13.27 18.88
C TYR A 94 -11.13 13.71 19.03
N HIS A 95 -10.20 12.79 18.79
CA HIS A 95 -8.78 13.09 18.84
C HIS A 95 -8.40 14.09 17.73
N LEU A 96 -8.83 13.88 16.49
CA LEU A 96 -8.58 14.81 15.39
C LEU A 96 -9.10 16.22 15.70
N VAL A 97 -10.35 16.34 16.16
CA VAL A 97 -10.93 17.64 16.51
C VAL A 97 -10.16 18.27 17.66
N SER A 98 -9.74 17.51 18.67
CA SER A 98 -8.92 18.03 19.77
C SER A 98 -7.60 18.65 19.28
N GLU A 99 -6.93 18.01 18.31
CA GLU A 99 -5.70 18.56 17.71
C GLU A 99 -5.96 19.81 16.86
N LEU A 100 -7.10 19.90 16.19
CA LEU A 100 -7.49 21.08 15.40
C LEU A 100 -7.94 22.26 16.27
N VAL A 101 -8.58 21.97 17.41
CA VAL A 101 -8.98 22.98 18.41
C VAL A 101 -7.75 23.59 19.05
N ARG A 102 -6.79 22.76 19.46
CA ARG A 102 -5.53 23.23 20.05
C ARG A 102 -4.73 24.12 19.10
N SER A 103 -4.76 23.81 17.80
CA SER A 103 -4.08 24.59 16.78
C SER A 103 -4.91 25.78 16.25
N GLY A 104 -6.15 25.95 16.71
CA GLY A 104 -7.00 27.09 16.34
C GLY A 104 -7.68 26.98 14.97
N HIS A 105 -7.59 25.85 14.28
CA HIS A 105 -8.19 25.66 12.95
C HIS A 105 -9.63 25.12 12.99
N PHE A 106 -10.12 24.70 14.15
CA PHE A 106 -11.52 24.34 14.37
C PHE A 106 -12.22 25.39 15.23
N SER A 107 -13.30 25.99 14.72
CA SER A 107 -14.05 27.03 15.41
C SER A 107 -15.06 26.44 16.40
N VAL A 108 -14.66 26.37 17.67
CA VAL A 108 -15.52 25.91 18.77
C VAL A 108 -16.82 26.74 18.91
N PRO A 109 -16.79 28.09 18.81
CA PRO A 109 -18.01 28.89 18.90
C PRO A 109 -19.02 28.54 17.81
N ARG A 110 -18.55 28.32 16.58
CA ARG A 110 -19.41 27.93 15.45
C ARG A 110 -20.02 26.55 15.66
N TYR A 111 -19.25 25.61 16.19
CA TYR A 111 -19.78 24.30 16.58
C TYR A 111 -20.87 24.42 17.66
N MET A 112 -20.65 25.21 18.72
CA MET A 112 -21.68 25.43 19.75
C MET A 112 -22.94 26.08 19.18
N GLN A 113 -22.80 27.08 18.31
CA GLN A 113 -23.94 27.73 17.63
C GLN A 113 -24.70 26.75 16.74
N TRP A 114 -23.97 25.94 15.95
CA TRP A 114 -24.54 24.91 15.10
C TRP A 114 -25.29 23.84 15.92
N LEU A 115 -24.75 23.46 17.08
CA LEU A 115 -25.40 22.52 18.00
C LEU A 115 -26.70 23.11 18.55
N ILE A 116 -26.68 24.39 18.95
CA ILE A 116 -27.88 25.11 19.41
C ILE A 116 -28.93 25.18 18.30
N ALA A 117 -28.53 25.49 17.06
CA ALA A 117 -29.43 25.60 15.92
C ALA A 117 -30.15 24.28 15.58
N ARG A 118 -29.49 23.13 15.82
CA ARG A 118 -30.07 21.79 15.61
C ARG A 118 -30.92 21.28 16.79
N GLY A 119 -31.14 22.12 17.79
CA GLY A 119 -31.95 21.79 18.95
C GLY A 119 -31.16 21.53 20.22
N GLY A 120 -29.82 21.64 20.24
CA GLY A 120 -29.03 21.52 21.47
C GLY A 120 -28.99 20.12 22.11
N LEU A 121 -28.53 20.05 23.35
CA LEU A 121 -28.42 18.81 24.15
C LEU A 121 -29.57 18.76 25.17
N TRP A 122 -30.35 17.68 25.17
CA TRP A 122 -31.46 17.49 26.13
C TRP A 122 -31.51 16.09 26.73
N SER A 123 -31.05 15.07 26.00
CA SER A 123 -31.08 13.70 26.49
C SER A 123 -29.75 13.35 27.18
N PRO A 124 -29.77 12.66 28.33
CA PRO A 124 -28.55 12.12 28.93
C PRO A 124 -27.83 11.12 28.00
N PHE A 125 -28.55 10.51 27.04
CA PHE A 125 -27.96 9.65 26.03
C PHE A 125 -27.03 10.41 25.07
N ASP A 126 -27.29 11.69 24.81
CA ASP A 126 -26.50 12.52 23.89
C ASP A 126 -25.06 12.70 24.38
N VAL A 127 -24.86 12.55 25.69
CA VAL A 127 -23.60 12.75 26.39
C VAL A 127 -22.99 11.41 26.81
N HIS A 128 -23.64 10.27 26.60
CA HIS A 128 -23.06 8.96 26.91
C HIS A 128 -21.92 8.60 25.94
N PRO A 129 -20.90 7.81 26.33
CA PRO A 129 -19.85 7.34 25.41
C PRO A 129 -20.39 6.65 24.14
N ASP A 130 -21.53 5.98 24.25
CA ASP A 130 -22.22 5.31 23.13
C ASP A 130 -23.16 6.23 22.35
N GLY A 131 -23.38 7.47 22.83
CA GLY A 131 -24.23 8.47 22.21
C GLY A 131 -23.73 8.96 20.85
N PRO A 132 -24.50 9.81 20.16
CA PRO A 132 -24.13 10.36 18.85
C PRO A 132 -22.77 11.07 18.90
N CYS A 133 -21.96 10.89 17.85
CA CYS A 133 -20.59 11.45 17.81
C CYS A 133 -20.60 12.99 17.91
N VAL A 134 -21.56 13.60 17.22
CA VAL A 134 -21.75 15.04 17.19
C VAL A 134 -21.97 15.64 18.58
N THR A 135 -22.85 15.06 19.39
CA THR A 135 -23.25 15.63 20.68
C THR A 135 -22.19 15.37 21.75
N ARG A 136 -21.65 14.14 21.79
CA ARG A 136 -20.62 13.73 22.74
C ARG A 136 -19.31 14.49 22.53
N LEU A 137 -19.03 14.99 21.32
CA LEU A 137 -17.85 15.82 21.03
C LEU A 137 -17.66 16.96 22.04
N LEU A 138 -18.75 17.60 22.52
CA LEU A 138 -18.65 18.71 23.48
C LEU A 138 -17.99 18.32 24.82
N VAL A 139 -18.15 17.06 25.25
CA VAL A 139 -17.46 16.52 26.44
C VAL A 139 -15.98 16.26 26.15
N GLU A 140 -15.68 15.76 24.96
CA GLU A 140 -14.35 15.28 24.58
C GLU A 140 -13.35 16.40 24.23
N MET A 141 -13.80 17.66 24.19
CA MET A 141 -12.98 18.83 23.84
C MET A 141 -11.89 19.12 24.88
N PRO A 142 -10.70 19.61 24.45
CA PRO A 142 -9.66 20.07 25.36
C PRO A 142 -10.11 21.33 26.10
N ILE A 143 -10.19 21.27 27.43
CA ILE A 143 -10.79 22.34 28.25
C ILE A 143 -9.87 23.56 28.31
N GLN A 144 -8.56 23.36 28.39
CA GLN A 144 -7.54 24.43 28.39
C GLN A 144 -7.61 25.39 27.19
N SER A 145 -7.96 24.88 26.00
CA SER A 145 -8.02 25.69 24.77
C SER A 145 -9.28 26.56 24.67
N LEU A 146 -10.24 26.39 25.59
CA LEU A 146 -11.48 27.16 25.60
C LEU A 146 -11.31 28.48 26.36
N SER A 147 -11.95 29.55 25.89
CA SER A 147 -12.10 30.79 26.67
C SER A 147 -13.13 30.62 27.79
N ASP A 148 -13.12 31.51 28.78
CA ASP A 148 -14.02 31.40 29.95
C ASP A 148 -15.50 31.55 29.57
N SER A 149 -15.81 32.39 28.58
CA SER A 149 -17.15 32.48 28.02
C SER A 149 -17.57 31.15 27.37
N MET A 150 -16.69 30.50 26.60
CA MET A 150 -16.96 29.19 26.01
C MET A 150 -17.12 28.10 27.08
N ARG A 151 -16.33 28.13 28.15
CA ARG A 151 -16.46 27.20 29.28
C ARG A 151 -17.83 27.33 29.98
N SER A 152 -18.29 28.56 30.20
CA SER A 152 -19.62 28.82 30.78
C SER A 152 -20.77 28.33 29.88
N LEU A 153 -20.65 28.54 28.56
CA LEU A 153 -21.64 28.06 27.58
C LEU A 153 -21.64 26.53 27.49
N ARG A 154 -20.46 25.90 27.44
CA ARG A 154 -20.30 24.43 27.52
C ARG A 154 -20.99 23.87 28.77
N ALA A 155 -20.73 24.45 29.94
CA ALA A 155 -21.35 24.01 31.19
C ALA A 155 -22.87 24.13 31.16
N THR A 156 -23.40 25.21 30.59
CA THR A 156 -24.85 25.41 30.44
C THR A 156 -25.48 24.37 29.51
N LEU A 157 -24.83 24.05 28.39
CA LEU A 157 -25.33 23.05 27.44
C LEU A 157 -25.25 21.62 28.00
N LEU A 158 -24.17 21.27 28.69
CA LEU A 158 -24.00 19.94 29.30
C LEU A 158 -24.94 19.72 30.49
N ARG A 159 -25.22 20.77 31.28
CA ARG A 159 -26.17 20.70 32.39
C ARG A 159 -27.59 20.37 31.94
N ARG A 160 -27.99 20.80 30.72
CA ARG A 160 -29.30 20.46 30.14
C ARG A 160 -29.46 18.98 29.84
N ALA A 161 -28.36 18.27 29.58
CA ALA A 161 -28.32 16.83 29.36
C ALA A 161 -27.84 16.03 30.59
N SER A 162 -27.98 16.61 31.80
CA SER A 162 -27.65 15.96 33.07
C SER A 162 -26.17 15.54 33.21
N TYR A 163 -25.25 16.24 32.55
CA TYR A 163 -23.81 16.01 32.71
C TYR A 163 -23.19 17.08 33.62
N SER A 164 -22.54 16.63 34.70
CA SER A 164 -21.91 17.49 35.71
C SER A 164 -20.48 17.85 35.31
N VAL A 165 -20.24 19.14 35.03
CA VAL A 165 -18.88 19.64 34.72
C VAL A 165 -18.04 19.75 36.00
N GLU A 166 -18.69 19.90 37.15
CA GLU A 166 -18.05 19.94 38.46
C GLU A 166 -17.45 18.56 38.83
N GLU A 167 -18.16 17.46 38.51
CA GLU A 167 -17.64 16.10 38.69
C GLU A 167 -16.47 15.81 37.73
N GLU A 168 -16.59 16.21 36.46
CA GLU A 168 -15.50 16.10 35.47
C GLU A 168 -14.22 16.81 35.96
N ALA A 169 -14.34 18.04 36.46
CA ALA A 169 -13.21 18.79 37.00
C ALA A 169 -12.60 18.11 38.24
N SER A 170 -13.42 17.54 39.11
CA SER A 170 -12.97 16.77 40.28
C SER A 170 -12.20 15.52 39.86
N ASP A 171 -12.68 14.80 38.83
CA ASP A 171 -12.04 13.60 38.29
C ASP A 171 -10.68 13.91 37.65
N ILE A 172 -10.58 14.99 36.88
CA ILE A 172 -9.31 15.47 36.30
C ILE A 172 -8.33 15.83 37.41
N ALA A 173 -8.77 16.59 38.42
CA ALA A 173 -7.93 16.95 39.55
C ALA A 173 -7.46 15.73 40.36
N ALA A 174 -8.32 14.73 40.54
CA ALA A 174 -7.98 13.48 41.21
C ALA A 174 -6.95 12.67 40.40
N ALA A 175 -7.10 12.60 39.07
CA ALA A 175 -6.13 11.97 38.18
C ALA A 175 -4.76 12.64 38.29
N ILE A 176 -4.69 13.97 38.23
CA ILE A 176 -3.44 14.73 38.37
C ILE A 176 -2.82 14.49 39.76
N ARG A 177 -3.60 14.47 40.84
CA ARG A 177 -3.09 14.16 42.20
C ARG A 177 -2.50 12.74 42.29
N HIS A 178 -3.11 11.75 41.64
CA HIS A 178 -2.54 10.41 41.55
C HIS A 178 -1.23 10.36 40.74
N ILE A 179 -1.13 11.14 39.67
CA ILE A 179 0.09 11.26 38.86
C ILE A 179 1.20 11.94 39.65
N LYS A 180 0.92 13.06 40.34
CA LYS A 180 1.89 13.74 41.22
C LYS A 180 2.50 12.78 42.22
N ARG A 181 1.67 11.96 42.88
CA ARG A 181 2.14 10.94 43.81
C ARG A 181 3.02 9.88 43.14
N ALA A 182 2.66 9.43 41.93
CA ALA A 182 3.45 8.44 41.21
C ALA A 182 4.82 8.99 40.75
N LEU A 183 4.90 10.27 40.43
CA LEU A 183 6.13 10.97 40.03
C LEU A 183 6.94 11.51 41.21
N SER A 184 6.48 11.28 42.46
CA SER A 184 7.07 11.84 43.68
C SER A 184 7.14 13.38 43.69
N VAL A 185 6.17 14.04 43.04
CA VAL A 185 6.00 15.49 43.13
C VAL A 185 5.30 15.80 44.46
N PRO A 186 5.79 16.79 45.25
CA PRO A 186 5.18 17.15 46.52
C PRO A 186 3.68 17.45 46.39
N LEU A 187 2.89 16.87 47.28
CA LEU A 187 1.46 17.12 47.45
C LEU A 187 1.24 17.99 48.70
N GLU A 188 0.07 18.60 48.84
CA GLU A 188 -0.26 19.34 50.06
C GLU A 188 -0.37 18.37 51.25
N ALA A 189 0.08 18.79 52.43
CA ALA A 189 0.25 17.89 53.59
C ALA A 189 -1.05 17.19 54.03
N ASP A 190 -2.22 17.79 53.76
CA ASP A 190 -3.55 17.29 54.15
C ASP A 190 -4.28 16.55 53.00
N ASP A 191 -3.61 16.25 51.88
CA ASP A 191 -4.27 15.61 50.73
C ASP A 191 -4.82 14.21 51.07
N PRO A 192 -6.12 13.93 50.88
CA PRO A 192 -6.75 12.64 51.24
C PRO A 192 -6.20 11.46 50.41
N ILE A 193 -5.49 11.76 49.32
CA ILE A 193 -4.85 10.75 48.49
C ILE A 193 -3.62 10.17 49.17
N LEU A 194 -2.94 10.90 50.07
CA LEU A 194 -1.77 10.40 50.81
C LEU A 194 -2.11 9.18 51.68
N GLN A 195 -3.33 9.12 52.21
CA GLN A 195 -3.84 8.02 53.03
C GLN A 195 -4.15 6.74 52.23
N LYS A 196 -4.34 6.83 50.91
CA LYS A 196 -4.63 5.67 50.04
C LYS A 196 -3.34 4.94 49.64
N LYS A 197 -3.41 3.72 49.11
CA LYS A 197 -2.23 3.05 48.52
C LYS A 197 -1.87 3.69 47.16
N PRO A 198 -0.58 3.91 46.84
CA PRO A 198 -0.19 4.47 45.56
C PRO A 198 -0.57 3.52 44.41
N LEU A 199 -1.16 4.07 43.35
CA LEU A 199 -1.46 3.33 42.14
C LEU A 199 -0.18 3.14 41.33
N GLY A 200 0.10 1.92 40.88
CA GLY A 200 1.23 1.66 39.99
C GLY A 200 1.04 2.38 38.64
N ILE A 201 2.14 2.86 38.06
CA ILE A 201 2.16 3.63 36.80
C ILE A 201 1.41 2.92 35.68
N ARG A 202 1.57 1.59 35.53
CA ARG A 202 0.84 0.80 34.51
C ARG A 202 -0.68 0.85 34.68
N LYS A 203 -1.17 0.81 35.92
CA LYS A 203 -2.61 0.89 36.20
C LYS A 203 -3.14 2.29 35.93
N LEU A 204 -2.35 3.33 36.21
CA LEU A 204 -2.68 4.71 35.86
C LEU A 204 -2.73 4.90 34.35
N ALA A 205 -1.71 4.45 33.63
CA ALA A 205 -1.65 4.48 32.17
C ALA A 205 -2.88 3.79 31.54
N GLN A 206 -3.26 2.60 32.02
CA GLN A 206 -4.45 1.90 31.54
C GLN A 206 -5.74 2.70 31.78
N ARG A 207 -5.89 3.34 32.95
CA ARG A 207 -7.07 4.17 33.25
C ARG A 207 -7.13 5.42 32.39
N ILE A 208 -6.00 6.09 32.17
CA ILE A 208 -5.91 7.28 31.30
C ILE A 208 -6.26 6.90 29.85
N GLY A 209 -5.74 5.78 29.34
CA GLY A 209 -6.05 5.31 27.98
C GLY A 209 -7.53 4.96 27.75
N LEU A 210 -8.29 4.67 28.81
CA LEU A 210 -9.74 4.38 28.75
C LEU A 210 -10.63 5.60 29.07
N SER A 211 -10.04 6.70 29.52
CA SER A 211 -10.75 7.92 29.92
C SER A 211 -11.18 8.80 28.73
N SER A 212 -11.92 9.88 29.01
CA SER A 212 -12.30 10.88 28.00
C SER A 212 -11.08 11.62 27.46
N ARG A 213 -11.20 12.12 26.23
CA ARG A 213 -10.15 12.89 25.57
C ARG A 213 -9.86 14.20 26.28
N ALA A 214 -10.86 14.83 26.90
CA ALA A 214 -10.66 15.99 27.76
C ALA A 214 -9.66 15.67 28.88
N LEU A 215 -9.87 14.60 29.64
CA LEU A 215 -8.95 14.18 30.71
C LEU A 215 -7.54 13.86 30.16
N GLN A 216 -7.46 13.14 29.04
CA GLN A 216 -6.18 12.83 28.40
C GLN A 216 -5.41 14.10 28.02
N SER A 217 -6.08 15.10 27.43
CA SER A 217 -5.46 16.37 27.03
C SER A 217 -5.00 17.19 28.23
N GLU A 218 -5.77 17.20 29.32
CA GLU A 218 -5.41 17.91 30.56
C GLU A 218 -4.19 17.29 31.25
N VAL A 219 -4.14 15.95 31.29
CA VAL A 219 -2.97 15.22 31.80
C VAL A 219 -1.74 15.49 30.94
N GLY A 220 -1.89 15.48 29.61
CA GLY A 220 -0.81 15.76 28.67
C GLY A 220 -0.20 17.14 28.89
N PHE A 221 -1.05 18.17 28.97
CA PHE A 221 -0.62 19.54 29.22
C PHE A 221 0.01 19.75 30.60
N TRP A 222 -0.53 19.12 31.65
CA TRP A 222 0.07 19.23 32.98
C TRP A 222 1.49 18.64 33.00
N LEU A 223 1.70 17.49 32.34
CA LEU A 223 3.01 16.87 32.20
C LEU A 223 3.98 17.71 31.35
N SER A 224 3.51 18.29 30.24
CA SER A 224 4.36 19.07 29.33
C SER A 224 4.70 20.47 29.84
N ASN A 225 3.83 21.11 30.64
CA ASN A 225 4.04 22.47 31.12
C ASN A 225 4.41 22.53 32.60
N ALA A 226 3.53 22.04 33.48
CA ALA A 226 3.74 22.20 34.92
C ALA A 226 4.87 21.30 35.45
N PHE A 227 4.92 20.03 35.01
CA PHE A 227 5.98 19.11 35.42
C PHE A 227 7.31 19.44 34.73
N ALA A 228 7.30 19.78 33.43
CA ALA A 228 8.51 20.17 32.71
C ALA A 228 9.17 21.45 33.29
N VAL A 229 8.38 22.47 33.63
CA VAL A 229 8.92 23.70 34.27
C VAL A 229 9.43 23.39 35.68
N ALA A 230 8.77 22.50 36.43
CA ALA A 230 9.27 22.05 37.73
C ALA A 230 10.59 21.26 37.61
N LEU A 231 10.86 20.64 36.45
CA LEU A 231 12.16 20.03 36.18
C LEU A 231 13.22 21.10 35.92
N ASP A 232 12.90 22.11 35.10
CA ASP A 232 13.82 23.20 34.75
C ASP A 232 14.23 24.04 35.98
N ALA A 233 13.27 24.35 36.86
CA ALA A 233 13.53 25.10 38.09
C ALA A 233 14.43 24.36 39.10
N ASN A 234 14.43 23.02 39.08
CA ASN A 234 15.22 22.18 39.99
C ASN A 234 16.56 21.72 39.39
N LEU A 235 16.87 22.09 38.14
CA LEU A 235 18.19 21.90 37.52
C LEU A 235 19.23 22.94 37.99
N GLN A 236 18.87 23.84 38.91
CA GLN A 236 19.84 24.69 39.60
C GLN A 236 20.63 23.88 40.65
N PRO A 237 21.93 24.19 40.85
CA PRO A 237 22.86 23.28 41.52
C PRO A 237 22.71 23.36 43.05
N SER A 238 21.68 22.72 43.61
CA SER A 238 21.66 22.34 45.02
C SER A 238 22.03 20.86 45.16
N LYS A 239 23.06 20.61 45.95
CA LYS A 239 23.95 19.45 45.89
C LYS A 239 23.38 18.08 46.28
N ASP A 240 22.10 17.91 46.65
CA ASP A 240 21.67 16.61 47.21
C ASP A 240 20.24 16.14 46.90
N ASP A 241 19.45 16.82 46.07
CA ASP A 241 18.10 16.27 45.76
C ASP A 241 17.61 16.61 44.35
N LEU A 242 17.44 15.55 43.55
CA LEU A 242 16.55 15.44 42.38
C LEU A 242 17.05 15.98 41.02
N GLU A 243 18.16 15.45 40.50
CA GLU A 243 18.23 15.21 39.06
C GLU A 243 17.01 14.36 38.61
N LEU A 244 16.49 14.59 37.40
CA LEU A 244 15.43 13.76 36.82
C LEU A 244 15.91 12.31 36.77
N SER A 245 15.50 11.49 37.74
CA SER A 245 15.81 10.06 37.70
C SER A 245 15.21 9.44 36.43
N SER A 246 15.95 8.53 35.78
CA SER A 246 15.48 7.72 34.63
C SER A 246 14.07 7.16 34.86
N ILE A 247 13.76 6.76 36.10
CA ILE A 247 12.45 6.23 36.52
C ILE A 247 11.32 7.27 36.37
N ARG A 248 11.56 8.54 36.70
CA ARG A 248 10.55 9.61 36.58
C ARG A 248 10.29 9.97 35.12
N PHE A 249 11.34 10.03 34.31
CA PHE A 249 11.20 10.23 32.87
C PHE A 249 10.40 9.10 32.23
N GLU A 250 10.74 7.84 32.54
CA GLU A 250 10.04 6.67 32.03
C GLU A 250 8.55 6.68 32.42
N ALA A 251 8.25 7.06 33.66
CA ALA A 251 6.89 7.20 34.15
C ALA A 251 6.12 8.29 33.38
N ALA A 252 6.70 9.49 33.24
CA ALA A 252 6.09 10.60 32.49
C ALA A 252 5.85 10.23 31.02
N ARG A 253 6.84 9.62 30.35
CA ARG A 253 6.74 9.11 28.99
C ARG A 253 5.60 8.09 28.86
N THR A 254 5.52 7.11 29.76
CA THR A 254 4.47 6.08 29.73
C THR A 254 3.07 6.67 29.86
N LEU A 255 2.90 7.70 30.70
CA LEU A 255 1.62 8.38 30.89
C LEU A 255 1.25 9.23 29.65
N LEU A 256 2.20 9.93 29.04
CA LEU A 256 1.99 10.69 27.80
C LEU A 256 1.63 9.78 26.61
N GLU A 257 2.34 8.66 26.45
CA GLU A 257 2.03 7.66 25.42
C GLU A 257 0.64 7.05 25.64
N ALA A 258 0.24 6.82 26.89
CA ALA A 258 -1.09 6.30 27.23
C ALA A 258 -2.22 7.31 26.98
N ALA A 259 -1.95 8.61 27.15
CA ALA A 259 -2.85 9.69 26.77
C ALA A 259 -2.94 9.89 25.24
N GLN A 260 -2.00 9.32 24.47
CA GLN A 260 -1.89 9.48 23.01
C GLN A 260 -1.83 10.96 22.57
N ASP A 261 -1.36 11.87 23.42
CA ASP A 261 -1.18 13.29 23.09
C ASP A 261 0.28 13.56 22.73
N PHE A 262 0.61 13.33 21.45
CA PHE A 262 1.98 13.42 20.95
C PHE A 262 2.44 14.86 20.73
N THR A 263 1.50 15.80 20.57
CA THR A 263 1.82 17.24 20.56
C THR A 263 2.34 17.68 21.93
N MET A 264 1.73 17.21 23.02
CA MET A 264 2.24 17.47 24.37
C MET A 264 3.53 16.69 24.66
N LEU A 265 3.67 15.48 24.13
CA LEU A 265 4.93 14.72 24.24
C LEU A 265 6.09 15.43 23.51
N GLU A 266 5.85 16.02 22.34
CA GLU A 266 6.85 16.84 21.63
C GLU A 266 7.36 17.98 22.52
N GLN A 267 6.44 18.76 23.12
CA GLN A 267 6.79 19.86 24.02
C GLN A 267 7.58 19.36 25.25
N PHE A 268 7.16 18.23 25.82
CA PHE A 268 7.88 17.60 26.93
C PHE A 268 9.32 17.19 26.54
N LEU A 269 9.51 16.58 25.36
CA LEU A 269 10.84 16.22 24.87
C LEU A 269 11.73 17.44 24.60
N GLN A 270 11.15 18.54 24.10
CA GLN A 270 11.86 19.81 23.91
C GLN A 270 12.33 20.38 25.25
N ALA A 271 11.46 20.39 26.28
CA ALA A 271 11.85 20.82 27.62
C ALA A 271 12.96 19.95 28.23
N VAL A 272 12.88 18.62 28.09
CA VAL A 272 13.89 17.69 28.63
C VAL A 272 15.24 17.77 27.87
N SER A 273 15.28 18.37 26.68
CA SER A 273 16.54 18.51 25.91
C SER A 273 17.65 19.30 26.62
N GLN A 274 17.29 20.11 27.62
CA GLN A 274 18.23 20.88 28.44
C GLN A 274 18.98 20.05 29.49
N CYS A 275 18.55 18.81 29.76
CA CYS A 275 19.22 17.93 30.71
C CYS A 275 20.68 17.61 30.26
N SER A 276 21.55 17.36 31.24
CA SER A 276 22.96 16.98 31.04
C SER A 276 23.19 15.46 30.96
N ASN A 277 22.19 14.66 31.34
CA ASN A 277 22.30 13.21 31.39
C ASN A 277 22.13 12.59 29.99
N ALA A 278 23.21 11.99 29.46
CA ALA A 278 23.23 11.36 28.13
C ALA A 278 22.27 10.17 27.98
N ASP A 279 21.98 9.41 29.05
CA ASP A 279 21.03 8.29 29.01
C ASP A 279 19.60 8.80 28.77
N ILE A 280 19.18 9.85 29.47
CA ILE A 280 17.84 10.45 29.32
C ILE A 280 17.66 11.03 27.92
N LEU A 281 18.68 11.72 27.39
CA LEU A 281 18.66 12.24 26.03
C LEU A 281 18.62 11.10 24.98
N GLY A 282 19.33 10.00 25.24
CA GLY A 282 19.24 8.77 24.45
C GLY A 282 17.82 8.20 24.45
N GLN A 283 17.19 8.11 25.62
CA GLN A 283 15.79 7.67 25.75
C GLN A 283 14.80 8.62 25.06
N CYS A 284 15.03 9.93 25.06
CA CYS A 284 14.24 10.90 24.29
C CYS A 284 14.34 10.61 22.78
N THR A 285 15.56 10.35 22.31
CA THR A 285 15.83 10.01 20.90
C THR A 285 15.17 8.68 20.52
N ASP A 286 15.19 7.69 21.42
CA ASP A 286 14.49 6.41 21.25
C ASP A 286 12.98 6.62 21.14
N THR A 287 12.40 7.56 21.89
CA THR A 287 10.97 7.91 21.80
C THR A 287 10.60 8.54 20.45
N ILE A 288 11.45 9.40 19.92
CA ILE A 288 11.29 9.94 18.55
C ILE A 288 11.37 8.81 17.53
N SER A 289 12.30 7.87 17.72
CA SER A 289 12.46 6.71 16.85
C SER A 289 11.22 5.82 16.87
N LEU A 290 10.62 5.56 18.03
CA LEU A 290 9.41 4.74 18.13
C LEU A 290 8.23 5.40 17.41
N HIS A 291 7.96 6.67 17.67
CA HIS A 291 6.81 7.40 17.12
C HIS A 291 7.16 8.26 15.91
N LEU A 292 8.18 7.85 15.13
CA LEU A 292 8.68 8.62 14.00
C LEU A 292 7.58 9.02 12.99
N PRO A 293 6.62 8.16 12.60
CA PRO A 293 5.55 8.56 11.70
C PRO A 293 4.68 9.70 12.27
N VAL A 294 4.49 9.75 13.59
CA VAL A 294 3.71 10.81 14.25
C VAL A 294 4.48 12.12 14.25
N PHE A 295 5.74 12.11 14.68
CA PHE A 295 6.57 13.33 14.72
C PHE A 295 6.94 13.83 13.32
N ALA A 296 6.98 12.95 12.32
CA ALA A 296 7.14 13.36 10.93
C ALA A 296 5.88 14.08 10.43
N ALA A 297 4.69 13.57 10.78
CA ALA A 297 3.43 14.20 10.43
C ALA A 297 3.24 15.58 11.09
N THR A 298 3.71 15.77 12.33
CA THR A 298 3.68 17.09 12.98
C THR A 298 4.77 18.06 12.47
N GLY A 299 5.75 17.57 11.71
CA GLY A 299 6.92 18.34 11.27
C GLY A 299 8.03 18.45 12.32
N ALA A 300 7.88 17.84 13.49
CA ALA A 300 8.80 17.94 14.62
C ALA A 300 10.01 16.99 14.54
N ALA A 301 9.96 15.94 13.72
CA ALA A 301 11.01 14.91 13.70
C ALA A 301 12.41 15.47 13.36
N LYS A 302 12.49 16.35 12.36
CA LYS A 302 13.76 16.98 11.94
C LYS A 302 14.25 18.00 12.97
N SER A 303 13.35 18.83 13.52
CA SER A 303 13.71 19.86 14.49
C SER A 303 14.23 19.23 15.78
N LEU A 304 13.53 18.22 16.32
CA LEU A 304 13.98 17.47 17.49
C LEU A 304 15.32 16.78 17.25
N PHE A 305 15.52 16.14 16.09
CA PHE A 305 16.80 15.53 15.75
C PHE A 305 17.95 16.55 15.79
N HIS A 306 17.75 17.75 15.22
CA HIS A 306 18.76 18.81 15.28
C HIS A 306 19.05 19.29 16.70
N VAL A 307 18.03 19.41 17.55
CA VAL A 307 18.20 19.79 18.97
C VAL A 307 19.08 18.76 19.69
N PHE A 308 18.75 17.46 19.61
CA PHE A 308 19.53 16.41 20.27
C PHE A 308 20.92 16.22 19.66
N TYR A 309 21.08 16.38 18.35
CA TYR A 309 22.40 16.35 17.70
C TYR A 309 23.28 17.54 18.11
N GLY A 310 22.70 18.72 18.32
CA GLY A 310 23.41 19.86 18.90
C GLY A 310 23.89 19.56 20.33
N ARG A 311 23.02 18.99 21.17
CA ARG A 311 23.37 18.58 22.54
C ARG A 311 24.42 17.49 22.59
N LEU A 312 24.42 16.53 21.65
CA LEU A 312 25.46 15.52 21.51
C LEU A 312 26.86 16.14 21.37
N LYS A 313 26.99 17.22 20.58
CA LYS A 313 28.28 17.89 20.38
C LYS A 313 28.78 18.55 21.66
N VAL A 314 27.90 19.27 22.37
CA VAL A 314 28.21 19.93 23.64
C VAL A 314 28.63 18.91 24.70
N LEU A 315 27.84 17.86 24.88
CA LEU A 315 28.17 16.81 25.85
C LEU A 315 29.41 16.01 25.44
N GLY A 316 29.67 15.85 24.15
CA GLY A 316 30.87 15.19 23.63
C GLY A 316 32.15 15.89 24.09
N GLU A 317 32.13 17.21 24.20
CA GLU A 317 33.24 18.01 24.72
C GLU A 317 33.36 17.91 26.25
N GLU A 318 32.25 17.79 26.98
CA GLU A 318 32.21 17.77 28.44
C GLU A 318 32.46 16.39 29.08
N GLN A 319 31.86 15.34 28.52
CA GLN A 319 31.74 14.00 29.13
C GLN A 319 32.50 12.90 28.35
N GLY A 320 33.02 13.20 27.16
CA GLY A 320 33.78 12.26 26.33
C GLY A 320 33.01 10.95 26.06
N LEU A 321 33.45 9.86 26.70
CA LEU A 321 32.91 8.50 26.51
C LEU A 321 31.50 8.29 27.11
N GLY A 322 31.09 9.14 28.08
CA GLY A 322 29.77 9.07 28.71
C GLY A 322 28.59 9.32 27.75
N VAL A 323 28.87 9.84 26.55
CA VAL A 323 27.88 10.26 25.55
C VAL A 323 27.41 9.11 24.65
N ARG A 324 28.02 7.92 24.77
CA ARG A 324 27.72 6.73 23.95
C ARG A 324 26.22 6.40 23.84
N PRO A 325 25.39 6.45 24.90
CA PRO A 325 23.96 6.12 24.81
C PRO A 325 23.21 7.02 23.82
N LEU A 326 23.43 8.33 23.91
CA LEU A 326 22.85 9.32 22.99
C LEU A 326 23.37 9.13 21.56
N LEU A 327 24.68 8.90 21.41
CA LEU A 327 25.31 8.64 20.11
C LEU A 327 24.69 7.42 19.41
N ALA A 328 24.51 6.32 20.14
CA ALA A 328 23.92 5.09 19.63
C ALA A 328 22.46 5.29 19.19
N SER A 329 21.65 5.98 20.00
CA SER A 329 20.24 6.27 19.67
C SER A 329 20.13 7.21 18.45
N LEU A 330 20.98 8.23 18.33
CA LEU A 330 21.02 9.12 17.16
C LEU A 330 21.50 8.40 15.89
N ALA A 331 22.52 7.54 15.99
CA ALA A 331 22.98 6.72 14.87
C ALA A 331 21.89 5.75 14.35
N ASN A 332 20.98 5.33 15.24
CA ASN A 332 19.82 4.51 14.91
C ASN A 332 18.63 5.30 14.34
N LEU A 333 18.50 6.60 14.64
CA LEU A 333 17.43 7.47 14.16
C LEU A 333 17.77 8.13 12.81
N ALA A 334 19.00 8.64 12.66
CA ALA A 334 19.48 9.35 11.47
C ALA A 334 19.18 8.65 10.12
N PRO A 335 19.38 7.33 9.93
CA PRO A 335 19.12 6.68 8.63
C PRO A 335 17.65 6.73 8.20
N ARG A 336 16.73 7.00 9.13
CA ARG A 336 15.28 7.00 8.88
C ARG A 336 14.75 8.39 8.50
N LEU A 337 15.57 9.43 8.62
CA LEU A 337 15.20 10.79 8.26
C LEU A 337 15.72 11.13 6.84
N PRO A 338 14.88 11.68 5.96
CA PRO A 338 15.33 12.09 4.63
C PRO A 338 16.34 13.25 4.75
N GLY A 339 17.45 13.17 4.01
CA GLY A 339 18.49 14.21 3.96
C GLY A 339 19.66 14.04 4.93
N PHE A 340 19.66 13.03 5.80
CA PHE A 340 20.68 12.83 6.85
C PHE A 340 21.69 11.69 6.57
N LYS A 341 21.91 11.33 5.29
CA LYS A 341 22.80 10.19 4.93
C LYS A 341 24.25 10.41 5.36
N ASP A 342 24.78 11.62 5.17
CA ASP A 342 26.18 11.94 5.52
C ASP A 342 26.37 11.93 7.03
N ILE A 343 25.46 12.59 7.77
CA ILE A 343 25.43 12.60 9.23
C ILE A 343 25.30 11.17 9.79
N THR A 344 24.52 10.30 9.13
CA THR A 344 24.41 8.88 9.51
C THR A 344 25.76 8.16 9.41
N SER A 345 26.50 8.38 8.32
CA SER A 345 27.82 7.76 8.14
C SER A 345 28.82 8.23 9.21
N GLN A 346 28.79 9.51 9.54
CA GLN A 346 29.60 10.11 10.59
C GLN A 346 29.26 9.51 11.97
N LEU A 347 27.99 9.53 12.37
CA LEU A 347 27.54 8.99 13.67
C LEU A 347 27.89 7.51 13.85
N ARG A 348 27.79 6.70 12.79
CA ARG A 348 28.21 5.28 12.82
C ARG A 348 29.72 5.13 12.99
N SER A 349 30.51 5.97 12.32
CA SER A 349 31.97 5.96 12.46
C SER A 349 32.41 6.38 13.87
N ASP A 350 31.76 7.41 14.43
CA ASP A 350 32.02 7.88 15.79
C ASP A 350 31.63 6.83 16.84
N LEU A 351 30.51 6.12 16.63
CA LEU A 351 30.09 5.03 17.51
C LEU A 351 31.09 3.87 17.46
N ALA A 352 31.52 3.45 16.27
CA ALA A 352 32.52 2.39 16.11
C ALA A 352 33.88 2.77 16.74
N ARG A 353 34.27 4.05 16.65
CA ARG A 353 35.46 4.56 17.34
C ARG A 353 35.30 4.51 18.86
N THR A 354 34.16 4.93 19.38
CA THR A 354 33.84 4.91 20.83
C THR A 354 33.81 3.49 21.39
N ASP A 355 33.25 2.54 20.63
CA ASP A 355 33.21 1.13 21.03
C ASP A 355 34.61 0.49 21.07
N ARG A 356 35.54 0.95 20.21
CA ARG A 356 36.95 0.53 20.23
C ARG A 356 37.74 1.19 21.36
N SER A 357 37.54 2.48 21.63
CA SER A 357 38.26 3.21 22.69
C SER A 357 37.81 2.81 24.10
N ASN A 358 36.52 2.53 24.31
CA ASN A 358 36.01 1.97 25.57
C ASN A 358 36.67 0.62 25.93
N ALA A 359 37.16 -0.14 24.95
CA ALA A 359 37.91 -1.37 25.21
C ALA A 359 39.37 -1.11 25.61
N ALA A 360 39.90 0.09 25.36
CA ALA A 360 41.30 0.47 25.63
C ALA A 360 41.48 1.32 26.91
N ASP A 361 40.51 2.18 27.25
CA ASP A 361 40.62 3.18 28.34
C ASP A 361 40.19 2.69 29.73
N ALA A 362 39.77 1.43 29.91
CA ALA A 362 39.58 0.82 31.24
C ALA A 362 40.90 0.52 31.98
N SER A 363 41.98 1.19 31.58
CA SER A 363 43.32 1.08 32.13
C SER A 363 43.66 2.32 32.98
N SER A 364 43.11 2.37 34.19
CA SER A 364 43.84 2.98 35.31
C SER A 364 44.55 1.84 36.05
N PRO A 365 45.86 1.91 36.32
CA PRO A 365 46.52 0.87 37.09
C PRO A 365 45.97 0.89 38.52
N LEU A 366 45.47 -0.27 38.97
CA LEU A 366 45.33 -0.69 40.37
C LEU A 366 45.05 0.42 41.40
N SER A 367 43.77 0.67 41.68
CA SER A 367 43.38 1.15 43.01
C SER A 367 42.95 -0.06 43.83
N ASP A 368 43.88 -0.56 44.64
CA ASP A 368 43.61 -1.46 45.76
C ASP A 368 42.49 -0.86 46.63
N ASN A 369 41.25 -1.35 46.48
CA ASN A 369 40.30 -1.46 47.59
C ASN A 369 39.06 -2.27 47.19
N MET A 370 38.98 -3.44 47.81
CA MET A 370 37.80 -4.29 48.05
C MET A 370 36.42 -3.77 47.62
N ALA A 371 35.80 -4.47 46.66
CA ALA A 371 34.35 -4.67 46.65
C ALA A 371 33.99 -6.04 46.04
N PHE A 372 33.87 -7.02 46.93
CA PHE A 372 33.12 -8.29 46.82
C PHE A 372 33.21 -9.14 45.53
N GLN A 373 34.04 -10.19 45.64
CA GLN A 373 33.91 -11.53 45.07
C GLN A 373 32.54 -11.87 44.43
N LEU A 374 32.48 -11.84 43.09
CA LEU A 374 31.52 -12.59 42.29
C LEU A 374 32.25 -13.32 41.14
N GLN A 375 32.77 -14.51 41.46
CA GLN A 375 33.06 -15.65 40.55
C GLN A 375 33.97 -15.43 39.31
N ASP A 376 35.28 -15.56 39.55
CA ASP A 376 36.49 -15.93 38.75
C ASP A 376 36.48 -16.19 37.22
N ALA A 377 35.34 -16.41 36.55
CA ALA A 377 35.33 -16.89 35.18
C ALA A 377 34.79 -15.88 34.15
N GLU A 378 34.07 -14.84 34.59
CA GLU A 378 33.61 -13.73 33.73
C GLU A 378 34.76 -12.74 33.48
N THR A 379 35.50 -12.42 34.54
CA THR A 379 36.69 -11.57 34.49
C THR A 379 37.76 -12.16 33.58
N GLU A 380 38.01 -13.47 33.63
CA GLU A 380 38.98 -14.14 32.75
C GLU A 380 38.61 -14.03 31.27
N LEU A 381 37.33 -14.20 30.93
CA LEU A 381 36.84 -14.06 29.55
C LEU A 381 36.86 -12.59 29.09
N SER A 382 36.55 -11.65 29.98
CA SER A 382 36.69 -10.20 29.69
C SER A 382 38.14 -9.83 29.43
N GLU A 383 39.07 -10.28 30.28
CA GLU A 383 40.52 -10.06 30.12
C GLU A 383 41.06 -10.67 28.81
N GLN A 384 40.57 -11.85 28.40
CA GLN A 384 40.96 -12.47 27.13
C GLN A 384 40.43 -11.69 25.92
N ILE A 385 39.21 -11.12 26.00
CA ILE A 385 38.66 -10.25 24.96
C ILE A 385 39.39 -8.90 24.93
N GLU A 386 39.79 -8.36 26.08
CA GLU A 386 40.57 -7.12 26.18
C GLU A 386 42.00 -7.31 25.67
N LYS A 387 42.62 -8.48 25.91
CA LYS A 387 43.89 -8.84 25.25
C LYS A 387 43.75 -8.85 23.73
N LEU A 388 42.62 -9.26 23.18
CA LEU A 388 42.36 -9.16 21.73
C LEU A 388 42.15 -7.71 21.26
N ALA A 389 41.64 -6.82 22.11
CA ALA A 389 41.49 -5.39 21.78
C ALA A 389 42.83 -4.67 21.56
N SER A 390 43.92 -5.20 22.12
CA SER A 390 45.28 -4.71 21.85
C SER A 390 45.79 -5.05 20.44
N TYR A 391 45.15 -5.99 19.74
CA TYR A 391 45.46 -6.38 18.37
C TYR A 391 44.42 -5.82 17.40
N THR A 392 44.85 -5.32 16.24
CA THR A 392 43.98 -4.68 15.24
C THR A 392 42.97 -5.65 14.59
N SER A 393 43.18 -6.95 14.70
CA SER A 393 42.28 -8.01 14.20
C SER A 393 42.45 -9.30 14.99
N ALA A 394 41.36 -9.95 15.37
CA ALA A 394 41.39 -11.29 15.99
C ALA A 394 41.38 -12.39 14.92
N ASP A 395 42.18 -13.45 15.09
CA ASP A 395 42.14 -14.62 14.23
C ASP A 395 40.81 -15.40 14.40
N ARG A 396 40.23 -15.87 13.28
CA ARG A 396 38.99 -16.69 13.26
C ARG A 396 38.95 -17.84 14.28
N PRO A 397 39.98 -18.70 14.43
CA PRO A 397 39.98 -19.76 15.44
C PRO A 397 39.97 -19.24 16.88
N THR A 398 40.59 -18.07 17.13
CA THR A 398 40.59 -17.45 18.46
C THR A 398 39.20 -16.89 18.79
N MET A 399 38.50 -16.32 17.80
CA MET A 399 37.10 -15.92 17.97
C MET A 399 36.16 -17.11 18.24
N GLU A 400 36.32 -18.23 17.53
CA GLU A 400 35.54 -19.46 17.80
C GLU A 400 35.78 -19.97 19.22
N ARG A 401 37.04 -19.99 19.66
CA ARG A 401 37.41 -20.43 21.01
C ARG A 401 36.77 -19.58 22.11
N LEU A 402 36.54 -18.28 21.88
CA LEU A 402 35.88 -17.39 22.84
C LEU A 402 34.36 -17.40 22.71
N PHE A 403 33.83 -17.59 21.50
CA PHE A 403 32.39 -17.60 21.24
C PHE A 403 31.68 -18.79 21.90
N HIS A 404 32.18 -20.01 21.71
CA HIS A 404 31.50 -21.22 22.22
C HIS A 404 31.35 -21.26 23.75
N PRO A 405 32.36 -20.91 24.57
CA PRO A 405 32.21 -20.83 26.01
C PRO A 405 31.18 -19.80 26.48
N ILE A 406 31.11 -18.63 25.82
CA ILE A 406 30.14 -17.59 26.15
C ILE A 406 28.72 -18.09 25.87
N ILE A 407 28.49 -18.72 24.73
CA ILE A 407 27.21 -19.30 24.36
C ILE A 407 26.78 -20.41 25.33
N GLN A 408 27.67 -21.36 25.66
CA GLN A 408 27.38 -22.44 26.62
C GLN A 408 26.96 -21.88 27.99
N ARG A 409 27.55 -20.77 28.42
CA ARG A 409 27.16 -20.10 29.67
C ARG A 409 25.81 -19.43 29.57
N ILE A 410 25.51 -18.75 28.46
CA ILE A 410 24.17 -18.19 28.21
C ILE A 410 23.11 -19.30 28.26
N GLU A 411 23.37 -20.46 27.65
CA GLU A 411 22.49 -21.63 27.68
C GLU A 411 22.30 -22.19 29.10
N SER A 412 23.38 -22.24 29.90
CA SER A 412 23.31 -22.67 31.30
C SER A 412 22.48 -21.71 32.18
N CYS A 413 22.46 -20.42 31.82
CA CYS A 413 21.70 -19.40 32.52
C CYS A 413 20.22 -19.41 32.15
N TRP A 414 19.73 -20.17 31.17
CA TRP A 414 18.32 -20.12 30.77
C TRP A 414 17.31 -20.55 31.85
N ASN A 415 17.73 -21.41 32.78
CA ASN A 415 16.85 -21.96 33.81
C ASN A 415 16.70 -21.06 35.05
N LYS A 416 17.52 -20.00 35.17
CA LYS A 416 17.50 -19.04 36.29
C LYS A 416 17.54 -17.65 35.65
N ALA A 417 16.61 -16.75 35.96
CA ALA A 417 16.64 -15.37 35.46
C ALA A 417 17.83 -14.60 36.06
N ASP A 418 19.03 -14.94 35.62
CA ASP A 418 20.31 -14.54 36.19
C ASP A 418 20.81 -13.28 35.47
N GLU A 419 21.13 -12.23 36.23
CA GLU A 419 21.58 -10.93 35.70
C GLU A 419 22.88 -11.05 34.89
N ARG A 420 23.67 -12.11 35.16
CA ARG A 420 24.91 -12.44 34.43
C ARG A 420 24.71 -12.62 32.92
N GLN A 421 23.50 -12.95 32.48
CA GLN A 421 23.19 -13.02 31.05
C GLN A 421 23.49 -11.70 30.32
N ARG A 422 23.29 -10.55 30.97
CA ARG A 422 23.58 -9.22 30.39
C ARG A 422 25.08 -9.03 30.17
N ALA A 423 25.90 -9.43 31.13
CA ALA A 423 27.34 -9.35 31.02
C ALA A 423 27.87 -10.21 29.86
N TYR A 424 27.39 -11.45 29.74
CA TYR A 424 27.75 -12.32 28.60
C TYR A 424 27.30 -11.75 27.26
N CYS A 425 26.14 -11.08 27.18
CA CYS A 425 25.72 -10.38 25.97
C CYS A 425 26.67 -9.23 25.63
N MET A 426 27.12 -8.46 26.61
CA MET A 426 28.09 -7.37 26.39
C MET A 426 29.44 -7.90 25.87
N LEU A 427 29.90 -9.06 26.35
CA LEU A 427 31.10 -9.71 25.83
C LEU A 427 30.94 -10.12 24.35
N LEU A 428 29.75 -10.59 23.94
CA LEU A 428 29.45 -10.87 22.53
C LEU A 428 29.46 -9.61 21.66
N VAL A 429 28.91 -8.49 22.15
CA VAL A 429 28.97 -7.20 21.44
C VAL A 429 30.42 -6.78 21.22
N ARG A 430 31.26 -6.88 22.26
CA ARG A 430 32.69 -6.59 22.16
C ARG A 430 33.39 -7.49 21.15
N LEU A 431 33.08 -8.80 21.13
CA LEU A 431 33.66 -9.75 20.18
C LEU A 431 33.26 -9.44 18.73
N ARG A 432 32.04 -8.93 18.49
CA ARG A 432 31.53 -8.59 17.15
C ARG A 432 32.29 -7.43 16.49
N VAL A 433 32.92 -6.55 17.26
CA VAL A 433 33.65 -5.37 16.74
C VAL A 433 34.88 -5.76 15.90
N PHE A 434 35.48 -6.92 16.17
CA PHE A 434 36.69 -7.40 15.48
C PHE A 434 36.43 -7.91 14.06
N ASP A 435 35.46 -8.83 13.91
CA ASP A 435 34.99 -9.33 12.60
C ASP A 435 33.47 -9.56 12.64
N PRO A 436 32.66 -8.59 12.19
CA PRO A 436 31.21 -8.71 12.25
C PRO A 436 30.66 -9.78 11.30
N GLN A 437 31.33 -10.05 10.17
CA GLN A 437 30.83 -11.01 9.16
C GLN A 437 30.99 -12.46 9.63
N PHE A 438 32.16 -12.77 10.19
CA PHE A 438 32.42 -14.09 10.74
C PHE A 438 31.58 -14.35 11.99
N PHE A 439 31.47 -13.36 12.88
CA PHE A 439 30.60 -13.42 14.06
C PHE A 439 29.12 -13.68 13.69
N ASP A 440 28.58 -12.94 12.71
CA ASP A 440 27.20 -13.12 12.24
C ASP A 440 26.96 -14.51 11.63
N THR A 441 27.99 -15.15 11.07
CA THR A 441 27.93 -16.53 10.57
C THR A 441 27.86 -17.55 11.73
N MET A 442 28.65 -17.37 12.78
CA MET A 442 28.59 -18.21 13.99
C MET A 442 27.22 -18.07 14.69
N MET A 443 26.73 -16.83 14.83
CA MET A 443 25.40 -16.56 15.39
C MET A 443 24.27 -17.22 14.59
N ARG A 444 24.35 -17.22 13.26
CA ARG A 444 23.40 -17.94 12.40
C ARG A 444 23.41 -19.45 12.69
N GLY A 445 24.59 -20.05 12.82
CA GLY A 445 24.72 -21.46 13.17
C GLY A 445 24.09 -21.79 14.53
N TRP A 446 24.31 -20.94 15.53
CA TRP A 446 23.72 -21.09 16.85
C TRP A 446 22.18 -20.93 16.84
N VAL A 447 21.63 -19.94 16.14
CA VAL A 447 20.16 -19.78 16.04
C VAL A 447 19.51 -20.98 15.33
N GLN A 448 20.17 -21.56 14.32
CA GLN A 448 19.72 -22.81 13.70
C GLN A 448 19.77 -24.01 14.65
N HIS A 449 20.74 -24.04 15.58
CA HIS A 449 20.78 -25.03 16.65
C HIS A 449 19.58 -24.87 17.59
N ILE A 450 19.30 -23.65 18.08
CA ILE A 450 18.13 -23.34 18.94
C ILE A 450 16.82 -23.81 18.30
N ARG A 451 16.64 -23.59 16.99
CA ARG A 451 15.45 -24.02 16.26
C ARG A 451 15.20 -25.54 16.35
N LYS A 452 16.25 -26.36 16.45
CA LYS A 452 16.17 -27.82 16.49
C LYS A 452 15.98 -28.38 17.90
N LEU A 453 16.19 -27.58 18.95
CA LEU A 453 16.08 -28.04 20.34
C LEU A 453 14.61 -28.30 20.71
N THR A 454 14.34 -29.48 21.25
CA THR A 454 13.01 -29.89 21.71
C THR A 454 12.66 -29.32 23.09
N ASN A 455 13.68 -29.12 23.95
CA ASN A 455 13.55 -28.59 25.30
C ASN A 455 14.41 -27.31 25.43
N ARG A 456 13.77 -26.14 25.38
CA ARG A 456 14.39 -24.82 25.50
C ARG A 456 13.40 -23.83 26.14
N PRO A 457 13.85 -22.72 26.74
CA PRO A 457 12.96 -21.64 27.11
C PRO A 457 12.27 -21.03 25.87
N PRO A 458 11.12 -20.34 26.05
CA PRO A 458 10.43 -19.65 24.96
C PRO A 458 11.33 -18.58 24.33
N ILE A 459 11.25 -18.40 23.01
CA ILE A 459 12.13 -17.46 22.26
C ILE A 459 12.09 -16.04 22.83
N ILE A 460 10.95 -15.62 23.36
CA ILE A 460 10.72 -14.30 23.95
C ILE A 460 11.65 -13.99 25.15
N GLN A 461 12.23 -15.01 25.80
CA GLN A 461 13.18 -14.83 26.90
C GLN A 461 14.65 -14.80 26.43
N VAL A 462 14.94 -15.27 25.21
CA VAL A 462 16.32 -15.47 24.74
C VAL A 462 16.72 -14.44 23.70
N LEU A 463 15.96 -14.30 22.62
CA LEU A 463 16.38 -13.48 21.47
C LEU A 463 16.24 -11.97 21.68
N PRO A 464 15.21 -11.44 22.38
CA PRO A 464 15.06 -9.99 22.53
C PRO A 464 16.23 -9.29 23.19
N LEU A 465 16.87 -9.91 24.18
CA LEU A 465 18.06 -9.37 24.82
C LEU A 465 19.20 -9.23 23.81
N LEU A 466 19.51 -10.30 23.08
CA LEU A 466 20.58 -10.31 22.07
C LEU A 466 20.33 -9.32 20.93
N ILE A 467 19.07 -9.14 20.53
CA ILE A 467 18.70 -8.16 19.51
C ILE A 467 18.84 -6.73 20.05
N SER A 468 18.40 -6.47 21.28
CA SER A 468 18.45 -5.14 21.91
C SER A 468 19.89 -4.66 22.16
N PHE A 469 20.79 -5.57 22.51
CA PHE A 469 22.22 -5.28 22.66
C PHE A 469 22.97 -5.22 21.32
N GLY A 470 22.36 -5.67 20.22
CA GLY A 470 22.99 -5.69 18.90
C GLY A 470 23.89 -6.90 18.65
N CYS A 471 23.77 -7.98 19.44
CA CYS A 471 24.44 -9.25 19.20
C CYS A 471 23.81 -10.05 18.05
N LEU A 472 22.52 -9.85 17.78
CA LEU A 472 21.77 -10.61 16.77
C LEU A 472 21.00 -9.67 15.85
N SER A 473 21.17 -9.83 14.53
CA SER A 473 20.39 -9.09 13.54
C SER A 473 19.08 -9.79 13.20
N LEU A 474 18.02 -9.02 12.94
CA LEU A 474 16.72 -9.55 12.49
C LEU A 474 16.84 -10.35 11.19
N ALA A 475 17.76 -9.96 10.30
CA ALA A 475 18.02 -10.67 9.05
C ALA A 475 18.45 -12.14 9.29
N ILE A 476 19.24 -12.41 10.33
CA ILE A 476 19.61 -13.78 10.71
C ILE A 476 18.38 -14.54 11.20
N VAL A 477 17.56 -13.93 12.06
CA VAL A 477 16.33 -14.53 12.61
C VAL A 477 15.37 -14.92 11.49
N PHE A 478 15.09 -14.00 10.55
CA PHE A 478 14.21 -14.28 9.42
C PHE A 478 14.76 -15.41 8.54
N ALA A 479 16.05 -15.37 8.19
CA ALA A 479 16.67 -16.42 7.39
C ALA A 479 16.63 -17.80 8.06
N THR A 480 16.61 -17.87 9.40
CA THR A 480 16.44 -19.12 10.14
C THR A 480 14.99 -19.55 10.31
N ALA A 481 14.04 -18.62 10.23
CA ALA A 481 12.61 -18.87 10.40
C ALA A 481 11.93 -19.32 9.10
N THR A 482 12.36 -18.83 7.94
CA THR A 482 11.80 -19.26 6.65
C THR A 482 12.23 -20.69 6.33
N ARG A 483 11.28 -21.64 6.24
CA ARG A 483 11.55 -22.99 5.74
C ARG A 483 11.47 -22.94 4.21
N THR A 484 12.61 -22.97 3.53
CA THR A 484 12.66 -22.98 2.06
C THR A 484 11.89 -24.19 1.53
N GLN A 485 11.02 -24.00 0.54
CA GLN A 485 10.21 -25.06 -0.09
C GLN A 485 11.05 -26.25 -0.60
N THR A 486 12.34 -26.06 -0.85
CA THR A 486 13.27 -27.15 -1.19
C THR A 486 13.49 -28.17 -0.06
N GLN A 487 13.16 -27.83 1.19
CA GLN A 487 13.22 -28.74 2.34
C GLN A 487 11.90 -29.47 2.63
N SER A 488 10.79 -29.16 1.95
CA SER A 488 9.52 -29.90 2.14
C SER A 488 9.50 -31.26 1.43
N ASN A 489 10.41 -31.50 0.48
CA ASN A 489 10.52 -32.78 -0.23
C ASN A 489 11.38 -33.83 0.49
N GLN A 490 12.03 -33.45 1.61
CA GLN A 490 12.64 -34.43 2.50
C GLN A 490 11.68 -34.68 3.65
N LEU A 491 11.19 -35.92 3.78
CA LEU A 491 10.43 -36.42 4.92
C LEU A 491 11.24 -36.23 6.21
N GLN A 492 11.24 -35.03 6.79
CA GLN A 492 11.78 -34.81 8.13
C GLN A 492 10.71 -35.22 9.15
N PRO A 493 11.11 -35.91 10.24
CA PRO A 493 10.19 -36.30 11.30
C PRO A 493 9.50 -35.05 11.86
N ASN A 494 8.20 -35.17 12.14
CA ASN A 494 7.40 -34.10 12.75
C ASN A 494 8.18 -33.48 13.91
N ALA A 495 8.44 -32.17 13.84
CA ALA A 495 9.08 -31.45 14.94
C ALA A 495 8.22 -31.64 16.21
N VAL A 496 8.87 -31.93 17.34
CA VAL A 496 8.21 -32.20 18.63
C VAL A 496 8.71 -31.17 19.65
N GLY A 497 7.89 -30.81 20.63
CA GLY A 497 8.33 -29.86 21.67
C GLY A 497 8.34 -28.41 21.19
N PHE A 498 9.22 -27.60 21.76
CA PHE A 498 9.38 -26.18 21.39
C PHE A 498 9.92 -25.95 19.96
N ALA A 499 10.38 -27.01 19.29
CA ALA A 499 10.80 -26.97 17.89
C ALA A 499 9.60 -26.88 16.92
N SER A 500 8.39 -27.28 17.34
CA SER A 500 7.18 -27.26 16.49
C SER A 500 6.46 -25.91 16.48
N ILE A 501 6.78 -25.01 17.42
CA ILE A 501 6.17 -23.69 17.57
C ILE A 501 7.17 -22.54 17.34
N TYR A 502 8.37 -22.84 16.84
CA TYR A 502 9.46 -21.86 16.73
C TYR A 502 9.07 -20.64 15.89
N THR A 503 8.39 -20.83 14.75
CA THR A 503 7.98 -19.69 13.92
C THR A 503 6.83 -18.90 14.54
N GLN A 504 5.92 -19.57 15.27
CA GLN A 504 4.88 -18.91 16.05
C GLN A 504 5.47 -18.04 17.17
N GLU A 505 6.49 -18.52 17.90
CA GLU A 505 7.13 -17.75 18.95
C GLU A 505 7.90 -16.54 18.40
N ILE A 506 8.57 -16.67 17.25
CA ILE A 506 9.21 -15.52 16.57
C ILE A 506 8.15 -14.51 16.15
N LEU A 507 7.03 -14.96 15.58
CA LEU A 507 5.95 -14.08 15.18
C LEU A 507 5.35 -13.35 16.40
N GLN A 508 5.10 -14.07 17.49
CA GLN A 508 4.64 -13.47 18.75
C GLN A 508 5.65 -12.45 19.30
N MET A 509 6.95 -12.77 19.27
CA MET A 509 8.01 -11.86 19.69
C MET A 509 8.02 -10.57 18.86
N LEU A 510 7.74 -10.63 17.55
CA LEU A 510 7.70 -9.44 16.70
C LEU A 510 6.42 -8.61 16.89
N MET A 511 5.33 -9.22 17.33
CA MET A 511 4.02 -8.57 17.42
C MET A 511 3.66 -8.02 18.80
N MET A 512 4.09 -8.71 19.87
CA MET A 512 3.60 -8.43 21.22
C MET A 512 4.58 -7.56 22.01
N PRO A 513 4.11 -6.51 22.72
CA PRO A 513 4.99 -5.72 23.56
C PRO A 513 5.56 -6.58 24.70
N LEU A 514 6.87 -6.46 24.92
CA LEU A 514 7.57 -7.20 25.96
C LEU A 514 7.29 -6.62 27.35
N THR A 515 7.20 -7.49 28.35
CA THR A 515 7.15 -7.10 29.76
C THR A 515 8.55 -7.15 30.37
N PRO A 516 8.96 -6.14 31.15
CA PRO A 516 10.27 -6.15 31.79
C PRO A 516 10.36 -7.27 32.82
N THR A 517 11.55 -7.87 32.88
CA THR A 517 11.93 -8.97 33.77
C THR A 517 13.23 -8.59 34.50
N GLN A 518 13.75 -9.45 35.37
CA GLN A 518 15.06 -9.21 36.01
C GLN A 518 16.20 -9.09 34.99
N VAL A 519 16.08 -9.76 33.84
CA VAL A 519 17.12 -9.73 32.78
C VAL A 519 16.87 -8.63 31.75
N MET A 520 15.62 -8.41 31.32
CA MET A 520 15.26 -7.31 30.41
C MET A 520 14.72 -6.11 31.19
N THR A 521 15.49 -5.02 31.19
CA THR A 521 15.05 -3.75 31.78
C THR A 521 13.93 -3.12 30.94
N SER A 522 13.23 -2.14 31.52
CA SER A 522 12.19 -1.41 30.80
C SER A 522 12.75 -0.65 29.57
N GLU A 523 13.98 -0.17 29.67
CA GLU A 523 14.69 0.48 28.56
C GLU A 523 14.96 -0.48 27.41
N ASP A 524 15.40 -1.72 27.70
CA ASP A 524 15.63 -2.73 26.68
C ASP A 524 14.31 -3.14 26.01
N CYS A 525 13.22 -3.28 26.78
CA CYS A 525 11.90 -3.55 26.23
C CYS A 525 11.46 -2.43 25.28
N TYR A 526 11.77 -1.18 25.61
CA TYR A 526 11.47 -0.02 24.77
C TYR A 526 12.30 -0.02 23.48
N LYS A 527 13.61 -0.28 23.56
CA LYS A 527 14.50 -0.41 22.40
C LYS A 527 14.06 -1.55 21.49
N PHE A 528 13.66 -2.69 22.06
CA PHE A 528 13.12 -3.78 21.27
C PHE A 528 11.80 -3.43 20.59
N ARG A 529 10.94 -2.60 21.21
CA ARG A 529 9.71 -2.12 20.59
C ARG A 529 9.97 -1.32 19.31
N ILE A 530 11.06 -0.53 19.28
CA ILE A 530 11.51 0.15 18.06
C ILE A 530 11.86 -0.87 16.98
N VAL A 531 12.50 -1.99 17.35
CA VAL A 531 12.83 -3.08 16.43
C VAL A 531 11.57 -3.78 15.90
N GLN A 532 10.55 -3.99 16.74
CA GLN A 532 9.25 -4.54 16.34
C GLN A 532 8.56 -3.64 15.29
N GLU A 533 8.52 -2.33 15.55
CA GLU A 533 7.97 -1.34 14.62
C GLU A 533 8.72 -1.30 13.28
N ARG A 534 10.06 -1.39 13.32
CA ARG A 534 10.90 -1.49 12.11
C ARG A 534 10.61 -2.77 11.33
N ALA A 535 10.50 -3.90 12.00
CA ALA A 535 10.21 -5.18 11.36
C ALA A 535 8.89 -5.13 10.58
N ARG A 536 7.87 -4.45 11.14
CA ARG A 536 6.56 -4.27 10.50
C ARG A 536 6.62 -3.46 9.20
N LEU A 537 7.40 -2.38 9.17
CA LEU A 537 7.42 -1.43 8.05
C LEU A 537 8.51 -1.74 7.01
N GLU A 538 9.73 -2.08 7.44
CA GLU A 538 10.90 -2.24 6.57
C GLU A 538 11.09 -3.69 6.09
N HIS A 539 10.67 -4.68 6.88
CA HIS A 539 10.86 -6.12 6.61
C HIS A 539 9.57 -6.86 6.21
N ALA A 540 8.64 -6.15 5.54
CA ALA A 540 7.34 -6.72 5.14
C ALA A 540 7.48 -8.00 4.30
N LYS A 541 8.50 -8.07 3.42
CA LYS A 541 8.76 -9.22 2.54
C LYS A 541 9.18 -10.47 3.30
N GLU A 542 9.88 -10.31 4.42
CA GLU A 542 10.34 -11.40 5.28
C GLU A 542 9.28 -11.81 6.33
N VAL A 543 8.48 -10.86 6.81
CA VAL A 543 7.40 -11.10 7.79
C VAL A 543 6.22 -11.85 7.17
N MET A 544 5.88 -11.59 5.91
CA MET A 544 4.82 -12.30 5.19
C MET A 544 4.99 -13.84 5.20
N PRO A 545 6.09 -14.43 4.71
CA PRO A 545 6.29 -15.88 4.74
C PRO A 545 6.40 -16.44 6.16
N LEU A 546 6.84 -15.63 7.15
CA LEU A 546 6.82 -16.00 8.56
C LEU A 546 5.40 -16.23 9.08
N ILE A 547 4.44 -15.35 8.73
CA ILE A 547 3.02 -15.51 9.10
C ILE A 547 2.47 -16.83 8.54
N ARG A 548 2.75 -17.12 7.26
CA ARG A 548 2.34 -18.39 6.65
C ARG A 548 2.94 -19.59 7.39
N GLY A 549 4.24 -19.54 7.71
CA GLY A 549 4.93 -20.59 8.47
C GLY A 549 4.30 -20.82 9.85
N ALA A 550 3.98 -19.74 10.57
CA ALA A 550 3.36 -19.81 11.88
C ALA A 550 1.94 -20.40 11.84
N LEU A 551 1.14 -20.02 10.83
CA LEU A 551 -0.20 -20.58 10.63
C LEU A 551 -0.14 -22.08 10.26
N ALA A 552 0.84 -22.48 9.43
CA ALA A 552 1.07 -23.87 9.09
C ALA A 552 1.46 -24.70 10.33
N GLU A 553 2.41 -24.21 11.14
CA GLU A 553 2.78 -24.83 12.42
C GLU A 553 1.57 -24.97 13.34
N TYR A 554 0.75 -23.92 13.48
CA TYR A 554 -0.46 -23.94 14.32
C TYR A 554 -1.49 -24.97 13.85
N SER A 555 -1.70 -25.07 12.53
CA SER A 555 -2.63 -26.06 11.96
C SER A 555 -2.17 -27.51 12.18
N ALA A 556 -0.85 -27.76 12.15
CA ALA A 556 -0.25 -29.07 12.36
C ALA A 556 -0.18 -29.46 13.85
N SER A 557 0.06 -28.49 14.75
CA SER A 557 0.24 -28.74 16.18
C SER A 557 -1.07 -28.89 16.96
N ARG A 558 -2.21 -28.41 16.45
CA ARG A 558 -3.52 -28.41 17.12
C ARG A 558 -4.06 -29.79 17.53
N ASN A 559 -3.48 -30.88 17.01
CA ASN A 559 -3.90 -32.27 17.30
C ASN A 559 -2.81 -33.14 17.95
N GLN A 560 -1.64 -32.59 18.31
CA GLN A 560 -0.55 -33.37 18.91
C GLN A 560 -0.69 -33.46 20.45
N GLN A 561 -0.41 -34.65 21.00
CA GLN A 561 -0.79 -35.10 22.35
C GLN A 561 -0.08 -34.43 23.54
N THR A 562 0.83 -33.47 23.32
CA THR A 562 1.51 -32.77 24.42
C THR A 562 1.06 -31.30 24.48
N PRO A 563 0.47 -30.84 25.60
CA PRO A 563 -0.13 -29.52 25.69
C PRO A 563 0.97 -28.46 25.91
N ILE A 564 1.65 -28.07 24.84
CA ILE A 564 2.48 -26.86 24.85
C ILE A 564 1.54 -25.68 24.55
N PRO A 565 1.54 -24.61 25.37
CA PRO A 565 0.71 -23.45 25.12
C PRO A 565 1.08 -22.82 23.77
N GLN A 566 0.12 -22.76 22.85
CA GLN A 566 0.36 -22.20 21.52
C GLN A 566 0.19 -20.67 21.55
N PRO A 567 1.14 -19.89 21.05
CA PRO A 567 1.06 -18.42 21.04
C PRO A 567 -0.19 -17.84 20.39
N LEU A 568 -0.72 -18.51 19.35
CA LEU A 568 -1.88 -18.07 18.58
C LEU A 568 -3.23 -18.44 19.22
N ASP A 569 -3.23 -19.13 20.37
CA ASP A 569 -4.45 -19.38 21.14
C ASP A 569 -4.92 -18.14 21.93
N ASP A 570 -4.01 -17.22 22.26
CA ASP A 570 -4.33 -15.97 22.95
C ASP A 570 -5.06 -14.98 22.03
N GLU A 571 -6.20 -14.47 22.48
CA GLU A 571 -7.03 -13.54 21.72
C GLU A 571 -6.30 -12.22 21.45
N LYS A 572 -5.43 -11.77 22.37
CA LYS A 572 -4.64 -10.55 22.17
C LYS A 572 -3.66 -10.70 21.01
N THR A 573 -3.00 -11.85 20.91
CA THR A 573 -2.08 -12.17 19.80
C THR A 573 -2.85 -12.21 18.47
N ARG A 574 -4.07 -12.75 18.44
CA ARG A 574 -4.91 -12.75 17.23
C ARG A 574 -5.33 -11.36 16.78
N VAL A 575 -5.69 -10.47 17.71
CA VAL A 575 -6.02 -9.08 17.38
C VAL A 575 -4.80 -8.36 16.80
N GLN A 576 -3.62 -8.52 17.41
CA GLN A 576 -2.38 -7.96 16.88
C GLN A 576 -1.99 -8.57 15.52
N LEU A 577 -2.30 -9.86 15.29
CA LEU A 577 -2.05 -10.51 13.99
C LEU A 577 -2.88 -9.85 12.89
N LEU A 578 -4.15 -9.53 13.19
CA LEU A 578 -5.03 -8.84 12.27
C LEU A 578 -4.55 -7.41 12.00
N GLU A 579 -4.04 -6.69 13.00
CA GLU A 579 -3.45 -5.36 12.81
C GLU A 579 -2.20 -5.43 11.92
N LEU A 580 -1.29 -6.37 12.17
CA LEU A 580 -0.11 -6.59 11.32
C LEU A 580 -0.48 -6.96 9.88
N LEU A 581 -1.45 -7.86 9.70
CA LEU A 581 -1.95 -8.23 8.37
C LEU A 581 -2.57 -7.03 7.65
N ARG A 582 -3.25 -6.11 8.36
CA ARG A 582 -3.75 -4.87 7.75
C ARG A 582 -2.62 -4.00 7.23
N ASP A 583 -1.56 -3.81 8.01
CA ASP A 583 -0.39 -3.05 7.57
C ASP A 583 0.27 -3.69 6.35
N LEU A 584 0.48 -5.00 6.37
CA LEU A 584 1.13 -5.73 5.28
C LEU A 584 0.31 -5.73 3.98
N VAL A 585 -1.02 -5.86 4.07
CA VAL A 585 -1.92 -5.80 2.91
C VAL A 585 -1.91 -4.41 2.28
N LEU A 586 -1.82 -3.36 3.10
CA LEU A 586 -1.68 -2.01 2.59
C LEU A 586 -0.31 -1.84 1.90
N VAL A 587 0.77 -2.40 2.46
CA VAL A 587 2.13 -2.30 1.90
C VAL A 587 2.23 -2.96 0.53
N ASP A 588 1.87 -4.24 0.43
CA ASP A 588 1.88 -4.98 -0.82
C ASP A 588 0.73 -5.98 -0.85
N SER A 589 -0.37 -5.59 -1.49
CA SER A 589 -1.54 -6.45 -1.61
C SER A 589 -1.24 -7.72 -2.40
N ASN A 590 -0.33 -7.68 -3.38
CA ASN A 590 -0.01 -8.84 -4.21
C ASN A 590 0.85 -9.85 -3.43
N ALA A 591 1.89 -9.38 -2.73
CA ALA A 591 2.68 -10.26 -1.88
C ALA A 591 1.83 -10.85 -0.74
N ALA A 592 0.87 -10.08 -0.19
CA ALA A 592 -0.09 -10.59 0.78
C ALA A 592 -1.00 -11.68 0.17
N CYS A 593 -1.51 -11.46 -1.05
CA CYS A 593 -2.27 -12.49 -1.79
C CYS A 593 -1.43 -13.76 -1.94
N GLN A 594 -0.22 -13.68 -2.47
CA GLN A 594 0.66 -14.85 -2.69
C GLN A 594 0.99 -15.61 -1.40
N THR A 595 1.15 -14.87 -0.31
CA THR A 595 1.45 -15.43 1.02
C THR A 595 0.27 -16.18 1.61
N LEU A 596 -0.95 -15.69 1.39
CA LEU A 596 -2.19 -16.27 1.91
C LEU A 596 -2.80 -17.30 0.95
N SER A 597 -2.46 -17.27 -0.34
CA SER A 597 -2.88 -18.25 -1.35
C SER A 597 -2.34 -19.64 -1.04
N LEU A 598 -3.21 -20.64 -1.01
CA LEU A 598 -2.83 -22.03 -0.81
C LEU A 598 -2.37 -22.63 -2.13
N LYS A 599 -1.23 -23.33 -2.11
CA LYS A 599 -0.76 -24.20 -3.20
C LYS A 599 -0.63 -25.65 -2.71
N GLY A 600 -1.36 -26.02 -1.66
CA GLY A 600 -1.20 -27.30 -0.97
C GLY A 600 -2.47 -27.75 -0.23
N PRO A 601 -2.57 -29.05 0.15
CA PRO A 601 -3.83 -29.72 0.49
C PRO A 601 -4.32 -29.55 1.95
N ASP A 602 -3.74 -28.65 2.75
CA ASP A 602 -4.10 -28.52 4.17
C ASP A 602 -5.43 -27.76 4.38
N HIS A 603 -6.56 -28.47 4.37
CA HIS A 603 -7.89 -27.92 4.59
C HIS A 603 -8.06 -27.17 5.93
N LYS A 604 -7.32 -27.56 6.98
CA LYS A 604 -7.34 -26.87 8.28
C LYS A 604 -6.69 -25.48 8.21
N LEU A 605 -5.58 -25.37 7.48
CA LEU A 605 -4.91 -24.10 7.23
C LEU A 605 -5.81 -23.19 6.37
N ALA A 606 -6.49 -23.77 5.37
CA ALA A 606 -7.47 -23.07 4.54
C ALA A 606 -8.55 -22.39 5.36
N ALA A 607 -9.20 -23.12 6.29
CA ALA A 607 -10.26 -22.59 7.13
C ALA A 607 -9.78 -21.46 8.07
N LEU A 608 -8.55 -21.56 8.58
CA LEU A 608 -7.95 -20.52 9.42
C LEU A 608 -7.67 -19.24 8.62
N ILE A 609 -7.04 -19.36 7.46
CA ILE A 609 -6.76 -18.22 6.57
C ILE A 609 -8.08 -17.59 6.11
N GLU A 610 -9.10 -18.40 5.83
CA GLU A 610 -10.41 -17.90 5.46
C GLU A 610 -11.04 -17.06 6.59
N THR A 611 -10.99 -17.56 7.83
CA THR A 611 -11.52 -16.82 8.99
C THR A 611 -10.77 -15.50 9.18
N LEU A 612 -9.44 -15.49 9.02
CA LEU A 612 -8.62 -14.29 9.13
C LEU A 612 -8.95 -13.28 8.03
N THR A 613 -9.03 -13.71 6.77
CA THR A 613 -9.36 -12.84 5.63
C THR A 613 -10.76 -12.26 5.72
N THR A 614 -11.74 -13.02 6.23
CA THR A 614 -13.08 -12.48 6.50
C THR A 614 -13.05 -11.42 7.60
N LYS A 615 -12.32 -11.64 8.70
CA LYS A 615 -12.13 -10.65 9.78
C LYS A 615 -11.33 -9.41 9.33
N LEU A 616 -10.46 -9.54 8.34
CA LEU A 616 -9.78 -8.40 7.72
C LEU A 616 -10.75 -7.51 6.93
N LEU A 617 -11.69 -8.11 6.21
CA LEU A 617 -12.66 -7.39 5.40
C LEU A 617 -13.79 -6.77 6.25
N VAL A 618 -14.31 -7.52 7.22
CA VAL A 618 -15.36 -7.06 8.15
C VAL A 618 -14.87 -7.25 9.58
N PRO A 619 -14.21 -6.23 10.19
CA PRO A 619 -13.64 -6.31 11.53
C PRO A 619 -14.62 -6.77 12.62
N HIS A 620 -15.90 -6.41 12.48
CA HIS A 620 -16.97 -6.69 13.42
C HIS A 620 -18.00 -7.72 12.90
N GLY A 621 -17.72 -8.35 11.75
CA GLY A 621 -18.63 -9.31 11.12
C GLY A 621 -18.45 -10.72 11.69
N GLY A 622 -19.54 -11.48 11.79
CA GLY A 622 -19.47 -12.91 12.11
C GLY A 622 -18.57 -13.65 11.10
N GLY A 623 -17.80 -14.63 11.57
CA GLY A 623 -16.77 -15.37 10.82
C GLY A 623 -17.30 -16.31 9.72
N GLY A 624 -18.41 -15.98 9.06
CA GLY A 624 -18.95 -16.75 7.95
C GLY A 624 -18.23 -16.45 6.62
N GLN A 625 -18.23 -17.41 5.70
CA GLN A 625 -17.77 -17.18 4.32
C GLN A 625 -18.62 -16.07 3.70
N LYS A 626 -17.96 -15.10 3.06
CA LYS A 626 -18.63 -14.00 2.33
C LYS A 626 -18.71 -14.38 0.85
N SER A 627 -19.91 -14.27 0.27
CA SER A 627 -20.12 -14.48 -1.16
C SER A 627 -19.38 -13.42 -1.99
N PHE A 628 -19.13 -13.71 -3.26
CA PHE A 628 -18.49 -12.75 -4.18
C PHE A 628 -19.25 -11.42 -4.24
N GLU A 629 -20.58 -11.46 -4.25
CA GLU A 629 -21.45 -10.29 -4.24
C GLU A 629 -21.23 -9.41 -3.03
N GLN A 630 -21.22 -9.99 -1.82
CA GLN A 630 -20.95 -9.24 -0.58
C GLN A 630 -19.54 -8.63 -0.56
N VAL A 631 -18.55 -9.27 -1.20
CA VAL A 631 -17.19 -8.71 -1.30
C VAL A 631 -17.13 -7.52 -2.27
N LEU A 632 -17.89 -7.58 -3.38
CA LEU A 632 -17.97 -6.51 -4.37
C LEU A 632 -18.80 -5.31 -3.85
N GLU A 633 -19.89 -5.55 -3.12
CA GLU A 633 -20.67 -4.50 -2.43
C GLU A 633 -19.80 -3.72 -1.43
N LEU A 634 -18.92 -4.42 -0.72
CA LEU A 634 -17.99 -3.79 0.24
C LEU A 634 -16.81 -3.09 -0.43
N ALA A 635 -16.64 -3.20 -1.76
CA ALA A 635 -15.53 -2.60 -2.47
C ALA A 635 -15.69 -1.08 -2.57
N ASN A 636 -14.81 -0.38 -1.86
CA ASN A 636 -14.59 1.06 -1.95
C ASN A 636 -13.08 1.32 -2.05
N GLU A 637 -12.68 2.59 -2.15
CA GLU A 637 -11.28 2.97 -2.30
C GLU A 637 -10.39 2.61 -1.10
N PHE A 638 -10.99 2.46 0.08
CA PHE A 638 -10.31 2.12 1.33
C PHE A 638 -10.22 0.61 1.57
N THR A 639 -11.18 -0.17 1.07
CA THR A 639 -11.29 -1.63 1.23
C THR A 639 -10.73 -2.41 0.05
N LEU A 640 -10.46 -1.74 -1.09
CA LEU A 640 -9.99 -2.38 -2.33
C LEU A 640 -8.85 -3.40 -2.12
N PRO A 641 -7.77 -3.10 -1.36
CA PRO A 641 -6.68 -4.07 -1.15
C PRO A 641 -7.12 -5.32 -0.38
N PHE A 642 -8.09 -5.18 0.53
CA PHE A 642 -8.61 -6.27 1.34
C PHE A 642 -9.59 -7.14 0.56
N CYS A 643 -10.46 -6.51 -0.23
CA CYS A 643 -11.32 -7.23 -1.16
C CYS A 643 -10.45 -8.03 -2.16
N GLN A 644 -9.29 -7.49 -2.60
CA GLN A 644 -8.40 -8.17 -3.56
C GLN A 644 -7.88 -9.48 -2.98
N VAL A 645 -7.37 -9.43 -1.75
CA VAL A 645 -6.87 -10.60 -1.03
C VAL A 645 -7.97 -11.65 -0.83
N LYS A 646 -9.18 -11.21 -0.47
CA LYS A 646 -10.31 -12.14 -0.28
C LYS A 646 -10.76 -12.78 -1.59
N LEU A 647 -10.86 -12.01 -2.67
CA LEU A 647 -11.20 -12.52 -4.00
C LEU A 647 -10.13 -13.53 -4.47
N SER A 648 -8.85 -13.18 -4.39
CA SER A 648 -7.78 -14.10 -4.80
C SER A 648 -7.78 -15.39 -3.97
N LEU A 649 -8.10 -15.31 -2.68
CA LEU A 649 -8.22 -16.49 -1.83
C LEU A 649 -9.39 -17.38 -2.25
N ASN A 650 -10.58 -16.80 -2.41
CA ASN A 650 -11.78 -17.54 -2.84
C ASN A 650 -11.59 -18.22 -4.21
N LEU A 651 -10.73 -17.65 -5.06
CA LEU A 651 -10.36 -18.20 -6.36
C LEU A 651 -9.26 -19.28 -6.28
N ALA A 652 -8.39 -19.24 -5.26
CA ALA A 652 -7.24 -20.15 -5.10
C ALA A 652 -7.49 -21.36 -4.17
N MET A 653 -8.63 -21.45 -3.49
CA MET A 653 -8.85 -22.40 -2.40
C MET A 653 -8.94 -23.91 -2.77
N ASP A 654 -8.84 -24.31 -4.04
CA ASP A 654 -8.91 -25.72 -4.46
C ASP A 654 -8.04 -26.03 -5.71
N GLU A 655 -6.72 -25.85 -5.64
CA GLU A 655 -5.76 -26.52 -6.55
C GLU A 655 -5.51 -27.97 -6.05
N ALA A 656 -6.54 -28.81 -6.05
CA ALA A 656 -6.44 -30.23 -5.70
C ALA A 656 -6.61 -31.07 -6.97
N SER A 657 -5.47 -31.42 -7.56
CA SER A 657 -5.32 -32.13 -8.84
C SER A 657 -6.39 -33.19 -9.11
N GLY A 658 -7.32 -32.90 -10.03
CA GLY A 658 -8.37 -33.83 -10.45
C GLY A 658 -9.27 -33.30 -11.59
N PRO A 659 -9.89 -34.17 -12.40
CA PRO A 659 -10.72 -33.75 -13.54
C PRO A 659 -12.00 -32.97 -13.16
N GLU A 660 -12.40 -32.96 -11.88
CA GLU A 660 -13.49 -32.12 -11.34
C GLU A 660 -13.06 -30.65 -11.10
N GLU A 661 -11.78 -30.30 -11.28
CA GLU A 661 -11.25 -28.93 -11.12
C GLU A 661 -11.84 -27.96 -12.16
N ALA A 662 -11.97 -28.39 -13.41
CA ALA A 662 -12.44 -27.52 -14.49
C ALA A 662 -13.92 -27.10 -14.30
N GLU A 663 -14.79 -28.01 -13.86
CA GLU A 663 -16.21 -27.72 -13.59
C GLU A 663 -16.41 -26.86 -12.34
N ARG A 664 -15.61 -27.09 -11.28
CA ARG A 664 -15.64 -26.26 -10.06
C ARG A 664 -15.09 -24.86 -10.29
N LEU A 665 -14.05 -24.73 -11.10
CA LEU A 665 -13.48 -23.44 -11.47
C LEU A 665 -14.45 -22.67 -12.38
N GLN A 666 -15.10 -23.36 -13.33
CA GLN A 666 -16.13 -22.77 -14.20
C GLN A 666 -17.35 -22.27 -13.40
N SER A 667 -17.86 -23.04 -12.45
CA SER A 667 -19.00 -22.61 -11.60
C SER A 667 -18.65 -21.44 -10.67
N ARG A 668 -17.40 -21.34 -10.18
CA ARG A 668 -16.94 -20.16 -9.42
C ARG A 668 -16.78 -18.93 -10.32
N LEU A 669 -16.28 -19.11 -11.54
CA LEU A 669 -16.20 -18.05 -12.55
C LEU A 669 -17.59 -17.54 -12.93
N GLU A 670 -18.58 -18.42 -13.03
CA GLU A 670 -19.98 -18.05 -13.27
C GLU A 670 -20.57 -17.29 -12.08
N SER A 671 -20.33 -17.73 -10.85
CA SER A 671 -20.74 -17.03 -9.63
C SER A 671 -20.11 -15.63 -9.52
N LEU A 672 -18.82 -15.50 -9.82
CA LEU A 672 -18.13 -14.21 -9.92
C LEU A 672 -18.74 -13.35 -11.03
N SER A 673 -19.05 -13.94 -12.19
CA SER A 673 -19.69 -13.26 -13.33
C SER A 673 -21.03 -12.63 -12.94
N LYS A 674 -21.87 -13.39 -12.24
CA LYS A 674 -23.17 -12.93 -11.74
C LYS A 674 -23.01 -11.84 -10.69
N ALA A 675 -22.03 -11.97 -9.80
CA ALA A 675 -21.77 -10.97 -8.77
C ALA A 675 -21.29 -9.63 -9.36
N MET A 676 -20.54 -9.63 -10.47
CA MET A 676 -20.17 -8.37 -11.12
C MET A 676 -21.31 -7.80 -11.96
N ASP A 677 -22.11 -8.63 -12.63
CA ASP A 677 -23.34 -8.16 -13.31
C ASP A 677 -24.19 -7.36 -12.29
N ASN A 678 -24.42 -7.92 -11.09
CA ASN A 678 -25.13 -7.24 -10.00
C ASN A 678 -24.41 -5.97 -9.49
N ALA A 679 -23.07 -5.97 -9.42
CA ALA A 679 -22.30 -4.80 -8.99
C ALA A 679 -22.31 -3.67 -10.03
N ILE A 680 -22.37 -4.02 -11.33
CA ILE A 680 -22.54 -3.08 -12.45
C ILE A 680 -23.95 -2.48 -12.39
N ASP A 681 -24.97 -3.30 -12.13
CA ASP A 681 -26.36 -2.85 -11.92
C ASP A 681 -26.45 -1.89 -10.72
N ALA A 682 -25.63 -2.11 -9.68
CA ALA A 682 -25.51 -1.22 -8.53
C ALA A 682 -24.63 0.04 -8.77
N ASN A 683 -24.15 0.26 -10.00
CA ASN A 683 -23.23 1.35 -10.36
C ASN A 683 -21.91 1.39 -9.54
N ASN A 684 -21.49 0.27 -8.96
CA ASN A 684 -20.18 0.19 -8.32
C ASN A 684 -19.14 -0.24 -9.36
N VAL A 685 -18.30 0.68 -9.83
CA VAL A 685 -17.23 0.38 -10.80
C VAL A 685 -15.86 0.21 -10.12
N MET A 686 -15.78 0.41 -8.80
CA MET A 686 -14.51 0.48 -8.07
C MET A 686 -13.77 -0.86 -8.00
N TRP A 687 -14.51 -1.98 -8.13
CA TRP A 687 -13.93 -3.32 -8.20
C TRP A 687 -13.14 -3.57 -9.50
N THR A 688 -13.32 -2.78 -10.55
CA THR A 688 -12.53 -2.92 -11.80
C THR A 688 -11.03 -2.75 -11.59
N GLY A 689 -10.64 -1.92 -10.60
CA GLY A 689 -9.24 -1.78 -10.17
C GLY A 689 -8.64 -3.06 -9.59
N MET A 690 -9.46 -4.01 -9.15
CA MET A 690 -9.05 -5.32 -8.64
C MET A 690 -8.72 -6.30 -9.77
N LEU A 691 -9.37 -6.16 -10.92
CA LEU A 691 -9.26 -7.09 -12.04
C LEU A 691 -7.87 -7.14 -12.66
N SER A 692 -7.20 -5.99 -12.73
CA SER A 692 -5.83 -5.88 -13.25
C SER A 692 -4.82 -6.75 -12.48
N ARG A 693 -5.18 -7.23 -11.28
CA ARG A 693 -4.29 -7.97 -10.37
C ARG A 693 -4.73 -9.42 -10.15
N LEU A 694 -5.77 -9.88 -10.85
CA LEU A 694 -6.22 -11.27 -10.84
C LEU A 694 -5.41 -12.13 -11.84
N THR A 695 -5.50 -13.45 -11.71
CA THR A 695 -4.85 -14.42 -12.61
C THR A 695 -5.26 -14.18 -14.07
N PRO A 696 -4.34 -14.27 -15.05
CA PRO A 696 -4.62 -13.95 -16.46
C PRO A 696 -5.81 -14.73 -17.05
N GLU A 697 -6.00 -15.98 -16.64
CA GLU A 697 -7.11 -16.86 -17.08
C GLU A 697 -8.48 -16.26 -16.72
N ILE A 698 -8.60 -15.77 -15.49
CA ILE A 698 -9.83 -15.16 -14.96
C ILE A 698 -10.09 -13.84 -15.68
N THR A 699 -9.06 -13.02 -15.86
CA THR A 699 -9.19 -11.75 -16.59
C THR A 699 -9.60 -11.96 -18.05
N GLN A 700 -9.17 -13.06 -18.69
CA GLN A 700 -9.55 -13.39 -20.05
C GLN A 700 -11.00 -13.87 -20.15
N HIS A 701 -11.47 -14.71 -19.23
CA HIS A 701 -12.88 -15.14 -19.15
C HIS A 701 -13.82 -13.96 -18.88
N LEU A 702 -13.41 -13.03 -18.01
CA LEU A 702 -14.14 -11.81 -17.71
C LEU A 702 -14.24 -10.89 -18.92
N LYS A 703 -13.12 -10.72 -19.64
CA LYS A 703 -13.07 -9.94 -20.87
C LYS A 703 -14.03 -10.50 -21.92
N SER A 704 -13.96 -11.79 -22.24
CA SER A 704 -14.83 -12.39 -23.27
C SER A 704 -16.31 -12.27 -22.93
N ARG A 705 -16.67 -12.40 -21.65
CA ARG A 705 -18.06 -12.23 -21.20
C ARG A 705 -18.52 -10.78 -21.21
N ALA A 706 -17.69 -9.83 -20.76
CA ALA A 706 -18.00 -8.41 -20.84
C ALA A 706 -18.15 -7.95 -22.30
N GLU A 707 -17.29 -8.45 -23.21
CA GLU A 707 -17.40 -8.22 -24.65
C GLU A 707 -18.72 -8.78 -25.22
N SER A 708 -19.10 -10.01 -24.87
CA SER A 708 -20.39 -10.59 -25.28
C SER A 708 -21.57 -9.74 -24.82
N ARG A 709 -21.60 -9.33 -23.54
CA ARG A 709 -22.69 -8.53 -22.97
C ARG A 709 -22.75 -7.13 -23.58
N PHE A 710 -21.61 -6.48 -23.78
CA PHE A 710 -21.54 -5.18 -24.43
C PHE A 710 -22.11 -5.25 -25.86
N LEU A 711 -21.78 -6.31 -26.61
CA LEU A 711 -22.29 -6.52 -27.97
C LEU A 711 -23.78 -6.88 -28.00
N ASP A 712 -24.31 -7.55 -26.97
CA ASP A 712 -25.72 -7.88 -26.85
C ASP A 712 -26.60 -6.63 -26.56
N LEU A 713 -26.04 -5.64 -25.86
CA LEU A 713 -26.72 -4.38 -25.53
C LEU A 713 -26.82 -3.40 -26.71
N LEU A 714 -26.04 -3.61 -27.78
CA LEU A 714 -26.06 -2.73 -28.94
C LEU A 714 -27.40 -2.82 -29.68
N PRO A 715 -28.00 -1.67 -30.06
CA PRO A 715 -29.28 -1.64 -30.74
C PRO A 715 -29.16 -2.31 -32.12
N SER A 716 -30.19 -3.07 -32.49
CA SER A 716 -30.38 -3.59 -33.86
C SER A 716 -31.82 -3.37 -34.28
N LEU A 717 -32.10 -3.32 -35.59
CA LEU A 717 -33.48 -3.17 -36.09
C LEU A 717 -34.44 -4.27 -35.60
N LYS A 718 -33.91 -5.40 -35.09
CA LYS A 718 -34.68 -6.55 -34.61
C LYS A 718 -34.99 -6.50 -33.10
N ASN A 719 -34.23 -5.73 -32.31
CA ASN A 719 -34.38 -5.61 -30.86
C ASN A 719 -34.76 -4.17 -30.49
N GLN A 720 -36.05 -3.86 -30.49
CA GLN A 720 -36.57 -2.53 -30.18
C GLN A 720 -36.72 -2.36 -28.66
N PRO A 721 -36.03 -1.40 -28.00
CA PRO A 721 -36.27 -1.11 -26.60
C PRO A 721 -37.58 -0.33 -26.44
N VAL A 722 -38.45 -0.80 -25.54
CA VAL A 722 -39.87 -0.38 -25.45
C VAL A 722 -40.07 0.91 -24.63
N THR A 723 -39.05 1.46 -23.96
CA THR A 723 -39.17 2.67 -23.10
C THR A 723 -37.85 3.46 -22.93
N GLU A 724 -37.91 4.79 -22.83
CA GLU A 724 -36.74 5.70 -22.68
C GLU A 724 -35.91 5.44 -21.40
N ASP A 725 -36.53 5.08 -20.28
CA ASP A 725 -35.81 4.79 -19.03
C ASP A 725 -34.92 3.53 -19.12
N VAL A 726 -35.35 2.53 -19.90
CA VAL A 726 -34.58 1.30 -20.15
C VAL A 726 -33.37 1.58 -21.05
N THR A 727 -33.49 2.52 -21.99
CA THR A 727 -32.36 2.93 -22.84
C THR A 727 -31.26 3.63 -22.04
N ASN A 728 -31.61 4.56 -21.14
CA ASN A 728 -30.65 5.23 -20.25
C ASN A 728 -29.91 4.25 -19.33
N GLY A 729 -30.61 3.24 -18.80
CA GLY A 729 -29.99 2.15 -18.03
C GLY A 729 -29.01 1.31 -18.88
N ALA A 730 -29.40 0.96 -20.11
CA ALA A 730 -28.54 0.21 -21.03
C ALA A 730 -27.28 0.99 -21.45
N PHE A 731 -27.36 2.31 -21.59
CA PHE A 731 -26.22 3.18 -21.87
C PHE A 731 -25.21 3.19 -20.72
N HIS A 732 -25.66 3.44 -19.49
CA HIS A 732 -24.78 3.43 -18.32
C HIS A 732 -24.15 2.05 -18.11
N MET A 733 -24.90 0.98 -18.38
CA MET A 733 -24.37 -0.39 -18.34
C MET A 733 -23.27 -0.61 -19.40
N ALA A 734 -23.47 -0.12 -20.63
CA ALA A 734 -22.47 -0.21 -21.69
C ALA A 734 -21.20 0.60 -21.39
N GLU A 735 -21.33 1.80 -20.80
CA GLU A 735 -20.19 2.58 -20.31
C GLU A 735 -19.42 1.81 -19.22
N ASN A 736 -20.12 1.27 -18.23
CA ASN A 736 -19.52 0.49 -17.16
C ASN A 736 -18.80 -0.75 -17.72
N LEU A 737 -19.42 -1.51 -18.63
CA LEU A 737 -18.79 -2.67 -19.28
C LEU A 737 -17.54 -2.28 -20.09
N LEU A 738 -17.57 -1.15 -20.79
CA LEU A 738 -16.40 -0.65 -21.50
C LEU A 738 -15.26 -0.28 -20.53
N THR A 739 -15.57 0.33 -19.38
CA THR A 739 -14.55 0.62 -18.35
C THR A 739 -13.93 -0.66 -17.77
N VAL A 740 -14.72 -1.74 -17.62
CA VAL A 740 -14.24 -3.08 -17.22
C VAL A 740 -13.25 -3.60 -18.26
N ILE A 741 -13.62 -3.58 -19.54
CA ILE A 741 -12.77 -4.05 -20.65
C ILE A 741 -11.47 -3.23 -20.71
N HIS A 742 -11.55 -1.90 -20.62
CA HIS A 742 -10.39 -1.02 -20.60
C HIS A 742 -9.45 -1.33 -19.42
N SER A 743 -10.00 -1.58 -18.23
CA SER A 743 -9.24 -1.89 -17.02
C SER A 743 -8.51 -3.23 -17.11
N VAL A 744 -9.15 -4.24 -17.72
CA VAL A 744 -8.54 -5.55 -17.98
C VAL A 744 -7.42 -5.45 -19.02
N VAL A 745 -7.66 -4.71 -20.12
CA VAL A 745 -6.66 -4.56 -21.20
C VAL A 745 -5.44 -3.75 -20.74
N ARG A 746 -5.62 -2.70 -19.93
CA ARG A 746 -4.49 -1.94 -19.35
C ARG A 746 -3.77 -2.68 -18.23
N GLY A 747 -4.43 -3.64 -17.58
CA GLY A 747 -3.89 -4.40 -16.45
C GLY A 747 -3.03 -5.60 -16.83
N THR A 748 -3.13 -6.10 -18.07
CA THR A 748 -2.37 -7.29 -18.51
C THR A 748 -1.00 -6.89 -19.07
N THR A 749 0.08 -7.46 -18.52
CA THR A 749 1.47 -7.20 -18.95
C THR A 749 1.80 -7.82 -20.31
N THR A 750 1.00 -8.79 -20.76
CA THR A 750 1.06 -9.40 -22.09
C THR A 750 -0.32 -9.34 -22.74
N PRO A 751 -0.63 -8.29 -23.53
CA PRO A 751 -1.89 -8.26 -24.26
C PRO A 751 -1.89 -9.38 -25.31
N LYS A 752 -2.51 -10.52 -24.99
CA LYS A 752 -2.88 -11.49 -26.02
C LYS A 752 -3.94 -10.81 -26.90
N ALA A 753 -3.59 -10.60 -28.17
CA ALA A 753 -4.48 -9.96 -29.14
C ALA A 753 -5.81 -10.72 -29.21
N SER A 754 -6.92 -10.01 -28.99
CA SER A 754 -8.25 -10.54 -29.27
C SER A 754 -8.45 -10.53 -30.79
N PRO A 755 -8.81 -11.65 -31.43
CA PRO A 755 -9.11 -11.65 -32.85
C PRO A 755 -10.37 -10.81 -33.12
N PHE A 756 -10.31 -9.99 -34.17
CA PHE A 756 -11.49 -9.26 -34.67
C PHE A 756 -12.57 -10.28 -35.03
N SER A 757 -13.71 -10.26 -34.34
CA SER A 757 -14.77 -11.28 -34.49
C SER A 757 -15.84 -10.84 -35.50
N ASN A 758 -16.49 -11.79 -36.17
CA ASN A 758 -17.61 -11.51 -37.10
C ASN A 758 -18.77 -10.79 -36.40
N VAL A 759 -19.02 -11.10 -35.13
CA VAL A 759 -20.11 -10.48 -34.34
C VAL A 759 -19.95 -8.95 -34.26
N ILE A 760 -18.73 -8.44 -34.15
CA ILE A 760 -18.46 -7.00 -34.11
C ILE A 760 -18.79 -6.35 -35.47
N VAL A 761 -18.48 -7.04 -36.57
CA VAL A 761 -18.77 -6.58 -37.93
C VAL A 761 -20.27 -6.56 -38.20
N ASP A 762 -20.98 -7.60 -37.76
CA ASP A 762 -22.43 -7.69 -37.88
C ASP A 762 -23.11 -6.57 -37.07
N LYS A 763 -22.62 -6.25 -35.88
CA LYS A 763 -23.12 -5.13 -35.06
C LYS A 763 -22.77 -3.74 -35.61
N LEU A 764 -21.59 -3.59 -36.20
CA LEU A 764 -21.23 -2.39 -36.97
C LEU A 764 -22.17 -2.20 -38.16
N ALA A 765 -22.52 -3.28 -38.84
CA ALA A 765 -23.47 -3.28 -39.95
C ALA A 765 -24.89 -2.95 -39.48
N ASP A 766 -25.34 -3.51 -38.34
CA ASP A 766 -26.62 -3.17 -37.71
C ASP A 766 -26.70 -1.64 -37.43
N ILE A 767 -25.63 -1.03 -36.91
CA ILE A 767 -25.58 0.42 -36.63
C ILE A 767 -25.58 1.24 -37.91
N TRP A 768 -24.84 0.79 -38.93
CA TRP A 768 -24.87 1.41 -40.26
C TRP A 768 -26.27 1.34 -40.88
N GLU A 769 -26.97 0.21 -40.76
CA GLU A 769 -28.33 0.02 -41.26
C GLU A 769 -29.35 0.92 -40.53
N ILE A 770 -29.18 1.14 -39.22
CA ILE A 770 -30.01 2.07 -38.44
C ILE A 770 -29.83 3.50 -38.96
N LEU A 771 -28.59 3.93 -39.21
CA LEU A 771 -28.30 5.27 -39.72
C LEU A 771 -28.81 5.45 -41.16
N ALA A 772 -28.62 4.45 -42.01
CA ALA A 772 -29.06 4.44 -43.40
C ALA A 772 -30.60 4.30 -43.60
N SER A 773 -31.34 3.87 -42.57
CA SER A 773 -32.81 3.74 -42.65
C SER A 773 -33.47 5.10 -42.93
N THR A 774 -34.61 5.16 -43.63
CA THR A 774 -35.33 6.43 -43.93
C THR A 774 -36.65 6.60 -43.16
N ASN A 775 -36.98 5.67 -42.27
CA ASN A 775 -38.25 5.65 -41.52
C ASN A 775 -38.28 6.67 -40.37
N SER A 776 -39.40 7.40 -40.27
CA SER A 776 -39.65 8.44 -39.25
C SER A 776 -39.74 7.91 -37.82
N GLU A 777 -40.10 6.63 -37.63
CA GLU A 777 -40.23 5.99 -36.31
C GLU A 777 -38.87 5.68 -35.65
N HIS A 778 -37.78 5.67 -36.42
CA HIS A 778 -36.42 5.43 -35.92
C HIS A 778 -35.63 6.72 -35.66
N ALA A 779 -36.25 7.90 -35.78
CA ALA A 779 -35.57 9.18 -35.58
C ALA A 779 -34.98 9.34 -34.17
N ALA A 780 -35.69 8.87 -33.13
CA ALA A 780 -35.20 8.85 -31.75
C ALA A 780 -33.99 7.91 -31.57
N LEU A 781 -34.08 6.70 -32.13
CA LEU A 781 -32.99 5.71 -32.10
C LEU A 781 -31.74 6.19 -32.85
N LYS A 782 -31.91 6.93 -33.95
CA LYS A 782 -30.79 7.56 -34.67
C LYS A 782 -30.10 8.64 -33.85
N ALA A 783 -30.86 9.49 -33.16
CA ALA A 783 -30.30 10.53 -32.29
C ALA A 783 -29.50 9.90 -31.12
N ASP A 784 -30.01 8.80 -30.56
CA ASP A 784 -29.36 8.02 -29.51
C ASP A 784 -28.09 7.30 -29.99
N VAL A 785 -28.12 6.77 -31.22
CA VAL A 785 -26.96 6.13 -31.84
C VAL A 785 -25.85 7.13 -32.11
N LEU A 786 -26.18 8.30 -32.67
CA LEU A 786 -25.21 9.35 -32.99
C LEU A 786 -24.62 9.99 -31.72
N SER A 787 -25.45 10.25 -30.72
CA SER A 787 -24.99 10.94 -29.50
C SER A 787 -24.24 10.04 -28.52
N ARG A 788 -24.55 8.74 -28.44
CA ARG A 788 -24.07 7.86 -27.34
C ARG A 788 -23.53 6.50 -27.79
N TRP A 789 -24.23 5.72 -28.62
CA TRP A 789 -23.77 4.35 -28.96
C TRP A 789 -22.56 4.31 -29.90
N LEU A 790 -22.56 5.13 -30.95
CA LEU A 790 -21.46 5.19 -31.91
C LEU A 790 -20.13 5.65 -31.25
N PRO A 791 -20.10 6.70 -30.41
CA PRO A 791 -18.90 7.05 -29.63
C PRO A 791 -18.34 5.88 -28.81
N LEU A 792 -19.20 5.10 -28.15
CA LEU A 792 -18.80 3.97 -27.29
C LEU A 792 -18.22 2.82 -28.11
N LEU A 793 -18.84 2.49 -29.24
CA LEU A 793 -18.34 1.48 -30.17
C LEU A 793 -16.98 1.88 -30.77
N LEU A 794 -16.82 3.15 -31.16
CA LEU A 794 -15.54 3.67 -31.68
C LEU A 794 -14.43 3.63 -30.62
N SER A 795 -14.74 3.89 -29.34
CA SER A 795 -13.77 3.67 -28.26
C SER A 795 -13.37 2.21 -28.09
N TYR A 796 -14.32 1.29 -28.18
CA TYR A 796 -14.04 -0.14 -28.11
C TYR A 796 -13.18 -0.61 -29.30
N LEU A 797 -13.49 -0.15 -30.51
CA LEU A 797 -12.71 -0.46 -31.72
C LEU A 797 -11.30 0.11 -31.68
N ALA A 798 -11.12 1.33 -31.18
CA ALA A 798 -9.80 1.91 -30.96
C ALA A 798 -8.96 1.08 -29.98
N LEU A 799 -9.58 0.56 -28.92
CA LEU A 799 -8.92 -0.33 -27.96
C LEU A 799 -8.47 -1.64 -28.64
N LEU A 800 -9.34 -2.29 -29.41
CA LEU A 800 -9.01 -3.52 -30.14
C LEU A 800 -7.89 -3.28 -31.17
N ALA A 801 -7.98 -2.19 -31.94
CA ALA A 801 -6.99 -1.81 -32.94
C ALA A 801 -5.59 -1.64 -32.30
N SER A 802 -5.50 -0.97 -31.14
CA SER A 802 -4.23 -0.75 -30.42
C SER A 802 -3.56 -2.05 -29.95
N THR A 803 -4.32 -3.11 -29.65
CA THR A 803 -3.78 -4.41 -29.23
C THR A 803 -3.36 -5.31 -30.39
N SER A 804 -3.87 -5.03 -31.60
CA SER A 804 -3.63 -5.84 -32.80
C SER A 804 -2.35 -5.46 -33.56
N THR A 805 -1.86 -4.22 -33.38
CA THR A 805 -0.63 -3.70 -34.02
C THR A 805 0.64 -4.28 -33.38
N THR A 806 0.62 -4.66 -32.10
CA THR A 806 1.75 -5.27 -31.39
C THR A 806 2.05 -6.71 -31.82
N SER A 807 1.13 -7.38 -32.52
CA SER A 807 1.26 -8.78 -32.98
C SER A 807 1.69 -8.94 -34.44
N ALA A 808 2.21 -7.89 -35.09
CA ALA A 808 2.64 -7.94 -36.49
C ALA A 808 3.85 -8.87 -36.76
N ALA A 809 4.48 -9.43 -35.72
CA ALA A 809 5.61 -10.35 -35.84
C ALA A 809 5.22 -11.81 -36.18
N ASP A 810 3.97 -12.24 -35.90
CA ASP A 810 3.51 -13.62 -36.15
C ASP A 810 2.58 -13.70 -37.39
N ALA A 811 3.07 -13.20 -38.52
CA ALA A 811 2.37 -13.17 -39.80
C ALA A 811 2.40 -14.52 -40.57
N THR A 812 2.22 -15.66 -39.88
CA THR A 812 2.33 -16.99 -40.52
C THR A 812 1.03 -17.79 -40.62
N ASN A 813 -0.07 -17.37 -39.97
CA ASN A 813 -1.36 -18.05 -40.10
C ASN A 813 -2.38 -17.27 -40.93
N LYS A 814 -2.84 -17.93 -41.99
CA LYS A 814 -3.36 -17.42 -43.27
C LYS A 814 -4.88 -17.21 -43.31
N ALA A 815 -5.28 -16.28 -44.18
CA ALA A 815 -6.57 -16.13 -44.88
C ALA A 815 -7.81 -15.60 -44.11
N SER A 816 -8.26 -16.22 -43.03
CA SER A 816 -9.62 -15.92 -42.49
C SER A 816 -9.73 -14.55 -41.79
N GLY A 817 -8.68 -14.09 -41.09
CA GLY A 817 -8.71 -12.80 -40.40
C GLY A 817 -8.68 -11.57 -41.32
N GLY A 818 -8.16 -11.72 -42.55
CA GLY A 818 -8.10 -10.64 -43.53
C GLY A 818 -9.46 -10.29 -44.13
N GLU A 819 -10.31 -11.29 -44.35
CA GLU A 819 -11.66 -11.11 -44.89
C GLU A 819 -12.57 -10.36 -43.91
N ILE A 820 -12.50 -10.71 -42.61
CA ILE A 820 -13.29 -10.07 -41.55
C ILE A 820 -12.90 -8.59 -41.39
N ARG A 821 -11.60 -8.29 -41.40
CA ARG A 821 -11.10 -6.90 -41.37
C ARG A 821 -11.52 -6.11 -42.62
N GLY A 822 -11.51 -6.75 -43.79
CA GLY A 822 -11.99 -6.15 -45.04
C GLY A 822 -13.47 -5.77 -44.97
N ARG A 823 -14.32 -6.68 -44.46
CA ARG A 823 -15.75 -6.39 -44.23
C ARG A 823 -15.96 -5.26 -43.22
N ALA A 824 -15.20 -5.23 -42.12
CA ALA A 824 -15.25 -4.15 -41.15
C ALA A 824 -14.90 -2.79 -41.77
N LEU A 825 -13.88 -2.74 -42.63
CA LEU A 825 -13.47 -1.52 -43.34
C LEU A 825 -14.54 -1.02 -44.31
N LEU A 826 -15.25 -1.92 -44.99
CA LEU A 826 -16.36 -1.55 -45.87
C LEU A 826 -17.52 -0.93 -45.08
N VAL A 827 -17.86 -1.50 -43.93
CA VAL A 827 -18.92 -0.97 -43.06
C VAL A 827 -18.51 0.38 -42.46
N LEU A 828 -17.26 0.55 -42.03
CA LEU A 828 -16.73 1.85 -41.57
C LEU A 828 -16.72 2.90 -42.68
N ALA A 829 -16.43 2.51 -43.93
CA ALA A 829 -16.50 3.41 -45.07
C ALA A 829 -17.94 3.88 -45.35
N GLY A 830 -18.92 2.99 -45.22
CA GLY A 830 -20.34 3.34 -45.29
C GLY A 830 -20.79 4.25 -44.15
N LEU A 831 -20.33 3.98 -42.92
CA LEU A 831 -20.58 4.84 -41.75
C LEU A 831 -20.03 6.26 -41.93
N ILE A 832 -18.81 6.42 -42.45
CA ILE A 832 -18.21 7.74 -42.69
C ILE A 832 -19.11 8.55 -43.65
N GLN A 833 -19.59 7.94 -44.72
CA GLN A 833 -20.45 8.61 -45.69
C GLN A 833 -21.80 9.03 -45.13
N GLU A 834 -22.45 8.15 -44.35
CA GLU A 834 -23.71 8.50 -43.72
C GLU A 834 -23.53 9.63 -42.69
N LEU A 835 -22.42 9.62 -41.94
CA LEU A 835 -22.09 10.70 -41.00
C LEU A 835 -21.84 12.04 -41.70
N ASP A 836 -21.27 12.05 -42.91
CA ASP A 836 -21.09 13.27 -43.71
C ASP A 836 -22.40 13.75 -44.36
N ASN A 837 -23.32 12.84 -44.70
CA ASN A 837 -24.64 13.16 -45.25
C ASN A 837 -25.56 13.81 -44.20
N HIS A 838 -25.36 13.53 -42.91
CA HIS A 838 -26.05 14.16 -41.79
C HIS A 838 -25.46 15.55 -41.46
N VAL A 839 -25.81 16.54 -42.29
CA VAL A 839 -25.44 17.98 -42.13
C VAL A 839 -25.86 18.55 -40.74
N PRO A 840 -25.09 19.51 -40.16
CA PRO A 840 -24.96 19.69 -38.72
C PRO A 840 -26.09 20.57 -38.17
N ILE A 841 -27.12 19.97 -37.58
CA ILE A 841 -28.14 20.71 -36.83
C ILE A 841 -27.93 20.58 -35.30
N SER A 842 -26.97 19.77 -34.85
CA SER A 842 -26.71 19.58 -33.42
C SER A 842 -25.22 19.39 -33.07
N GLY A 843 -24.51 20.50 -32.85
CA GLY A 843 -23.33 20.57 -31.98
C GLY A 843 -21.95 20.11 -32.54
N PRO A 844 -20.85 20.65 -32.00
CA PRO A 844 -19.47 20.48 -32.49
C PRO A 844 -18.85 19.07 -32.32
N ASP A 845 -19.57 18.12 -31.73
CA ASP A 845 -19.04 16.78 -31.44
C ASP A 845 -19.25 15.76 -32.57
N HIS A 846 -20.10 16.04 -33.57
CA HIS A 846 -20.38 15.11 -34.68
C HIS A 846 -19.27 15.02 -35.73
N ASN A 847 -18.61 16.15 -36.07
CA ASN A 847 -17.43 16.14 -36.96
C ASN A 847 -16.29 15.28 -36.39
N ARG A 848 -16.15 15.24 -35.06
CA ARG A 848 -15.13 14.45 -34.37
C ARG A 848 -15.38 12.94 -34.47
N LEU A 849 -16.62 12.50 -34.69
CA LEU A 849 -16.97 11.07 -34.81
C LEU A 849 -16.59 10.53 -36.19
N GLY A 850 -16.84 11.30 -37.26
CA GLY A 850 -16.41 10.95 -38.62
C GLY A 850 -14.89 10.87 -38.74
N GLU A 851 -14.16 11.84 -38.16
CA GLU A 851 -12.70 11.83 -38.07
C GLU A 851 -12.18 10.60 -37.30
N ARG A 852 -12.77 10.31 -36.12
CA ARG A 852 -12.38 9.15 -35.31
C ARG A 852 -12.67 7.81 -35.99
N ALA A 853 -13.77 7.69 -36.73
CA ALA A 853 -14.08 6.50 -37.53
C ALA A 853 -13.07 6.31 -38.66
N PHE A 854 -12.65 7.40 -39.31
CA PHE A 854 -11.62 7.39 -40.33
C PHE A 854 -10.24 7.00 -39.77
N ASP A 855 -9.84 7.53 -38.62
CA ASP A 855 -8.59 7.18 -37.95
C ASP A 855 -8.51 5.68 -37.62
N ILE A 856 -9.61 5.10 -37.09
CA ILE A 856 -9.68 3.67 -36.79
C ILE A 856 -9.61 2.84 -38.08
N ALA A 857 -10.29 3.29 -39.14
CA ALA A 857 -10.22 2.63 -40.45
C ALA A 857 -8.79 2.62 -41.01
N LEU A 858 -8.03 3.72 -40.85
CA LEU A 858 -6.62 3.78 -41.26
C LEU A 858 -5.76 2.73 -40.55
N VAL A 859 -5.90 2.60 -39.23
CA VAL A 859 -5.15 1.61 -38.43
C VAL A 859 -5.51 0.17 -38.85
N LEU A 860 -6.78 -0.10 -39.16
CA LEU A 860 -7.22 -1.42 -39.64
C LEU A 860 -6.74 -1.73 -41.06
N ALA A 861 -6.62 -0.71 -41.93
CA ALA A 861 -6.17 -0.87 -43.30
C ALA A 861 -4.67 -1.22 -43.42
N ASP A 862 -3.85 -0.80 -42.45
CA ASP A 862 -2.40 -1.08 -42.41
C ASP A 862 -2.11 -2.59 -42.30
N GLY A 863 -2.97 -3.35 -41.63
CA GLY A 863 -2.83 -4.79 -41.40
C GLY A 863 -3.58 -5.69 -42.40
N LEU A 864 -4.07 -5.15 -43.53
CA LEU A 864 -4.90 -5.86 -44.50
C LEU A 864 -4.07 -6.53 -45.61
N PRO A 865 -4.30 -7.82 -45.94
CA PRO A 865 -3.69 -8.48 -47.11
C PRO A 865 -4.11 -7.81 -48.43
N GLU A 866 -3.21 -7.81 -49.42
CA GLU A 866 -3.44 -7.16 -50.72
C GLU A 866 -4.70 -7.67 -51.43
N ASP A 867 -4.93 -8.99 -51.43
CA ASP A 867 -6.08 -9.60 -52.08
C ASP A 867 -7.42 -9.11 -51.48
N ALA A 868 -7.47 -8.95 -50.16
CA ALA A 868 -8.66 -8.42 -49.46
C ALA A 868 -8.84 -6.92 -49.71
N ARG A 869 -7.75 -6.15 -49.82
CA ARG A 869 -7.79 -4.73 -50.18
C ARG A 869 -8.37 -4.52 -51.57
N GLN A 870 -7.93 -5.32 -52.55
CA GLN A 870 -8.45 -5.26 -53.92
C GLN A 870 -9.93 -5.64 -54.01
N GLN A 871 -10.39 -6.61 -53.20
CA GLN A 871 -11.81 -6.96 -53.11
C GLN A 871 -12.64 -5.82 -52.53
N CYS A 872 -12.16 -5.15 -51.48
CA CYS A 872 -12.83 -3.98 -50.90
C CYS A 872 -12.86 -2.80 -51.88
N ALA A 873 -11.75 -2.53 -52.56
CA ALA A 873 -11.65 -1.49 -53.58
C ALA A 873 -12.69 -1.70 -54.70
N ARG A 874 -12.86 -2.93 -55.18
CA ARG A 874 -13.88 -3.25 -56.20
C ARG A 874 -15.31 -3.00 -55.73
N ALA A 875 -15.61 -3.23 -54.45
CA ALA A 875 -16.93 -3.00 -53.88
C ALA A 875 -17.26 -1.50 -53.73
N VAL A 876 -16.25 -0.66 -53.47
CA VAL A 876 -16.42 0.78 -53.17
C VAL A 876 -16.24 1.67 -54.42
N ARG A 877 -15.50 1.18 -55.44
CA ARG A 877 -15.12 1.93 -56.65
C ARG A 877 -16.30 2.59 -57.36
N ASP A 878 -17.44 1.91 -57.41
CA ASP A 878 -18.60 2.35 -58.18
C ASP A 878 -19.64 3.08 -57.29
N ALA A 879 -19.48 3.02 -55.97
CA ALA A 879 -20.47 3.52 -55.00
C ALA A 879 -20.13 4.91 -54.43
N THR A 880 -18.89 5.40 -54.55
CA THR A 880 -18.42 6.53 -53.73
C THR A 880 -17.41 7.42 -54.44
N SER A 881 -17.48 8.74 -54.21
CA SER A 881 -16.57 9.74 -54.81
C SER A 881 -15.68 10.49 -53.79
N ASP A 882 -15.67 10.03 -52.53
CA ASP A 882 -14.93 10.67 -51.43
C ASP A 882 -13.41 10.42 -51.55
N PRO A 883 -12.56 11.47 -51.59
CA PRO A 883 -11.10 11.33 -51.61
C PRO A 883 -10.51 10.58 -50.39
N ARG A 884 -11.15 10.64 -49.22
CA ARG A 884 -10.67 9.94 -47.99
C ARG A 884 -10.74 8.43 -48.15
N LEU A 885 -11.81 7.91 -48.75
CA LEU A 885 -12.01 6.48 -48.97
C LEU A 885 -11.14 5.94 -50.11
N ARG A 886 -10.87 6.79 -51.12
CA ARG A 886 -9.86 6.49 -52.16
C ARG A 886 -8.48 6.32 -51.54
N TYR A 887 -8.12 7.21 -50.61
CA TYR A 887 -6.87 7.10 -49.86
C TYR A 887 -6.81 5.82 -49.00
N LEU A 888 -7.90 5.49 -48.30
CA LEU A 888 -8.00 4.31 -47.42
C LEU A 888 -7.73 2.98 -48.16
N PHE A 889 -8.31 2.82 -49.35
CA PHE A 889 -8.21 1.58 -50.14
C PHE A 889 -7.19 1.64 -51.28
N SER A 890 -6.51 2.80 -51.48
CA SER A 890 -5.48 3.01 -52.51
C SER A 890 -5.95 2.73 -53.94
N PHE A 891 -7.18 3.14 -54.28
CA PHE A 891 -7.66 3.10 -55.67
C PHE A 891 -7.92 4.52 -56.16
N ASP A 892 -7.38 4.84 -57.33
CA ASP A 892 -7.56 6.15 -57.98
C ASP A 892 -8.54 6.03 -59.14
N HIS A 893 -9.43 7.01 -59.29
CA HIS A 893 -10.34 7.15 -60.43
C HIS A 893 -9.89 8.27 -61.38
N HIS A 894 -8.89 9.05 -60.97
CA HIS A 894 -8.38 10.14 -61.78
C HIS A 894 -7.27 9.57 -62.67
N SER A 895 -7.46 9.70 -63.97
CA SER A 895 -6.48 9.40 -65.03
C SER A 895 -5.18 10.20 -64.79
N GLY A 896 -4.32 9.69 -63.91
CA GLY A 896 -2.94 10.11 -63.72
C GLY A 896 -2.01 9.29 -64.62
N PRO A 897 -0.78 9.76 -64.88
CA PRO A 897 0.14 9.20 -65.88
C PRO A 897 0.62 7.76 -65.61
N ALA A 898 0.08 7.10 -64.58
CA ALA A 898 0.41 5.75 -64.14
C ALA A 898 -0.49 4.64 -64.72
N GLU A 899 -1.57 4.97 -65.46
CA GLU A 899 -2.47 3.96 -66.08
C GLU A 899 -1.76 2.99 -67.06
N GLY A 900 -0.53 3.31 -67.49
CA GLY A 900 0.29 2.47 -68.35
C GLY A 900 1.37 1.62 -67.65
N LEU A 901 1.54 1.74 -66.33
CA LEU A 901 2.60 1.03 -65.62
C LEU A 901 2.16 -0.41 -65.32
N MET A 902 2.78 -1.36 -66.00
CA MET A 902 2.58 -2.79 -65.77
C MET A 902 3.86 -3.43 -65.21
N LEU A 903 3.73 -4.18 -64.12
CA LEU A 903 4.78 -5.06 -63.62
C LEU A 903 4.88 -6.27 -64.54
N ALA A 904 6.03 -6.45 -65.18
CA ALA A 904 6.39 -7.68 -65.86
C ALA A 904 6.90 -8.70 -64.83
N GLN A 905 6.07 -9.68 -64.47
CA GLN A 905 6.51 -10.82 -63.68
C GLN A 905 7.02 -11.92 -64.61
N ARG A 906 8.32 -12.23 -64.50
CA ARG A 906 8.94 -13.37 -65.17
C ARG A 906 8.60 -14.62 -64.38
N GLU A 907 7.82 -15.54 -64.97
CA GLU A 907 7.45 -16.78 -64.28
C GLU A 907 8.69 -17.59 -63.89
N ARG A 908 8.62 -18.26 -62.73
CA ARG A 908 9.72 -19.08 -62.21
C ARG A 908 9.96 -20.26 -63.16
N PRO A 909 11.22 -20.59 -63.53
CA PRO A 909 11.46 -21.67 -64.48
C PRO A 909 10.98 -23.02 -63.92
N PRO A 910 10.39 -23.89 -64.77
CA PRO A 910 9.84 -25.18 -64.33
C PRO A 910 10.93 -26.04 -63.69
N GLN A 911 10.66 -26.47 -62.46
CA GLN A 911 11.64 -27.15 -61.60
C GLN A 911 11.72 -28.65 -61.88
N THR A 912 10.70 -29.23 -62.54
CA THR A 912 10.66 -30.67 -62.84
C THR A 912 10.91 -30.97 -64.31
N ALA A 913 11.56 -32.11 -64.60
CA ALA A 913 11.89 -32.53 -65.97
C ALA A 913 10.64 -32.84 -66.83
N GLN A 914 9.51 -33.12 -66.19
CA GLN A 914 8.25 -33.47 -66.84
C GLN A 914 7.51 -32.22 -67.35
N GLU A 915 7.52 -31.12 -66.58
CA GLU A 915 6.99 -29.81 -67.02
C GLU A 915 7.82 -29.20 -68.15
N ARG A 916 9.15 -29.38 -68.14
CA ARG A 916 10.03 -28.95 -69.25
C ARG A 916 9.71 -29.66 -70.56
N ARG A 917 9.36 -30.97 -70.51
CA ARG A 917 8.94 -31.71 -71.72
C ARG A 917 7.57 -31.28 -72.22
N ALA A 918 6.62 -31.01 -71.32
CA ALA A 918 5.29 -30.54 -71.71
C ALA A 918 5.36 -29.15 -72.38
N LEU A 919 6.20 -28.24 -71.86
CA LEU A 919 6.38 -26.91 -72.43
C LEU A 919 7.11 -26.96 -73.78
N ALA A 920 8.11 -27.84 -73.93
CA ALA A 920 8.77 -28.09 -75.21
C ALA A 920 7.85 -28.74 -76.25
N ALA A 921 6.96 -29.66 -75.85
CA ALA A 921 5.97 -30.28 -76.72
C ALA A 921 4.91 -29.28 -77.20
N ASN A 922 4.43 -28.40 -76.31
CA ASN A 922 3.50 -27.33 -76.67
C ASN A 922 4.14 -26.29 -77.60
N MET A 923 5.41 -25.92 -77.40
CA MET A 923 6.12 -25.01 -78.32
C MET A 923 6.40 -25.65 -79.69
N ALA A 924 6.70 -26.95 -79.74
CA ALA A 924 6.84 -27.68 -81.00
C ALA A 924 5.52 -27.79 -81.79
N MET A 925 4.39 -27.87 -81.10
CA MET A 925 3.05 -27.86 -81.74
C MET A 925 2.68 -26.48 -82.31
N MET A 926 3.27 -25.39 -81.80
CA MET A 926 3.04 -24.02 -82.26
C MET A 926 3.96 -23.59 -83.43
N GLY A 927 4.78 -24.49 -83.98
CA GLY A 927 5.56 -24.25 -85.20
C GLY A 927 6.81 -23.37 -85.06
N LEU A 928 7.22 -23.03 -83.84
CA LEU A 928 8.48 -22.31 -83.61
C LEU A 928 9.65 -23.29 -83.57
N GLY A 929 10.59 -23.13 -84.50
CA GLY A 929 11.78 -23.97 -84.63
C GLY A 929 12.66 -24.01 -83.37
N THR A 930 13.46 -25.07 -83.24
CA THR A 930 14.27 -25.46 -82.08
C THR A 930 15.36 -24.48 -81.62
N GLY A 931 15.40 -23.25 -82.15
CA GLY A 931 16.35 -22.19 -81.79
C GLY A 931 15.89 -21.20 -80.71
N ALA A 932 14.63 -21.25 -80.23
CA ALA A 932 14.07 -20.28 -79.29
C ALA A 932 13.96 -20.78 -77.82
N MET A 933 14.94 -21.56 -77.36
CA MET A 933 14.96 -22.21 -76.03
C MET A 933 15.40 -21.26 -74.89
N GLY A 934 14.94 -20.00 -74.89
CA GLY A 934 15.45 -18.97 -73.96
C GLY A 934 14.48 -17.87 -73.49
N MET A 935 13.25 -17.78 -73.99
CA MET A 935 12.30 -16.76 -73.52
C MET A 935 11.15 -17.38 -72.71
N VAL A 936 11.20 -17.18 -71.40
CA VAL A 936 10.08 -17.41 -70.48
C VAL A 936 9.04 -16.30 -70.72
N PRO A 937 7.73 -16.60 -70.85
CA PRO A 937 6.71 -15.57 -71.02
C PRO A 937 6.63 -14.66 -69.78
N GLU A 938 6.63 -13.36 -69.99
CA GLU A 938 6.43 -12.36 -68.94
C GLU A 938 4.93 -12.05 -68.82
N ARG A 939 4.38 -12.18 -67.60
CA ARG A 939 3.00 -11.82 -67.32
C ARG A 939 2.96 -10.38 -66.83
N LEU A 940 2.25 -9.51 -67.56
CA LEU A 940 2.04 -8.12 -67.20
C LEU A 940 0.86 -7.99 -66.23
N SER A 941 1.09 -7.46 -65.03
CA SER A 941 0.05 -7.08 -64.07
C SER A 941 0.07 -5.56 -63.82
N PRO A 942 -1.09 -4.90 -63.66
CA PRO A 942 -1.13 -3.46 -63.41
C PRO A 942 -0.43 -3.11 -62.09
N PHE A 943 0.43 -2.10 -62.11
CA PHE A 943 1.15 -1.59 -60.95
C PHE A 943 0.27 -0.59 -60.19
N GLN A 944 -0.10 -0.92 -58.94
CA GLN A 944 -0.87 -0.04 -58.07
C GLN A 944 0.06 0.58 -57.03
N PHE A 945 0.07 1.92 -56.94
CA PHE A 945 0.86 2.65 -55.94
C PHE A 945 0.34 2.37 -54.53
N ARG A 946 1.27 2.09 -53.59
CA ARG A 946 0.92 1.85 -52.19
C ARG A 946 0.78 3.15 -51.41
N ARG A 947 0.02 3.15 -50.30
CA ARG A 947 -0.22 4.31 -49.40
C ARG A 947 1.05 5.07 -49.00
N TRP A 948 2.17 4.38 -48.77
CA TRP A 948 3.46 5.00 -48.40
C TRP A 948 4.31 5.45 -49.60
N GLU A 949 3.98 5.01 -50.81
CA GLU A 949 4.66 5.43 -52.06
C GLU A 949 4.03 6.69 -52.66
N ILE A 950 2.84 7.08 -52.18
CA ILE A 950 2.12 8.31 -52.55
C ILE A 950 2.59 9.50 -51.69
N LEU A 951 3.21 9.24 -50.54
CA LEU A 951 3.92 10.27 -49.79
C LEU A 951 5.21 10.59 -50.55
N SER A 952 5.40 11.85 -50.90
CA SER A 952 6.67 12.33 -51.44
C SER A 952 7.76 12.02 -50.41
N GLU A 953 8.55 10.97 -50.65
CA GLU A 953 9.80 10.78 -49.91
C GLU A 953 10.58 12.10 -50.02
N PRO A 954 11.01 12.74 -48.91
CA PRO A 954 11.98 13.79 -49.02
C PRO A 954 13.24 13.12 -49.57
N THR A 955 13.47 13.29 -50.86
CA THR A 955 14.73 12.90 -51.52
C THR A 955 15.90 13.33 -50.63
N PRO A 956 16.88 12.47 -50.35
CA PRO A 956 17.96 12.78 -49.43
C PRO A 956 18.97 13.67 -50.15
N ASN A 957 18.63 14.93 -50.38
CA ASN A 957 19.61 15.95 -50.73
C ASN A 957 20.12 16.58 -49.44
N VAL A 958 21.28 16.09 -49.02
CA VAL A 958 22.09 16.61 -47.91
C VAL A 958 22.24 18.14 -48.06
N GLY A 959 21.65 18.91 -47.15
CA GLY A 959 21.77 20.37 -47.08
C GLY A 959 21.20 20.93 -45.77
N GLU A 960 21.96 21.80 -45.10
CA GLU A 960 21.86 22.22 -43.69
C GLU A 960 20.65 23.10 -43.28
N ASN A 961 19.45 22.89 -43.83
CA ASN A 961 18.25 23.61 -43.39
C ASN A 961 17.05 22.68 -43.20
N ASP A 962 17.14 21.80 -42.20
CA ASP A 962 15.99 21.09 -41.66
C ASP A 962 15.15 22.04 -40.78
N THR A 963 14.11 22.64 -41.37
CA THR A 963 12.98 23.09 -40.56
C THR A 963 12.19 21.86 -40.14
N SER A 964 12.35 21.45 -38.89
CA SER A 964 11.50 20.47 -38.22
C SER A 964 10.03 20.82 -38.45
N LEU A 965 9.28 19.96 -39.16
CA LEU A 965 7.83 20.04 -39.29
C LEU A 965 7.21 20.08 -37.89
N SER A 966 6.70 21.24 -37.49
CA SER A 966 6.06 21.39 -36.18
C SER A 966 4.74 20.63 -36.17
N LEU A 967 4.65 19.58 -35.34
CA LEU A 967 3.46 18.76 -35.11
C LEU A 967 2.23 19.55 -34.60
N THR A 968 2.40 20.83 -34.26
CA THR A 968 1.35 21.77 -33.90
C THR A 968 0.52 22.27 -35.09
N LEU A 969 1.04 22.19 -36.33
CA LEU A 969 0.31 22.63 -37.53
C LEU A 969 -0.74 21.62 -38.01
N PHE A 970 -0.72 20.39 -37.50
CA PHE A 970 -1.66 19.32 -37.84
C PHE A 970 -2.66 18.99 -36.72
N ASP A 971 -2.75 19.83 -35.68
CA ASP A 971 -3.62 19.64 -34.51
C ASP A 971 -3.54 18.23 -33.89
N ALA A 972 -2.39 17.57 -34.06
CA ALA A 972 -2.18 16.19 -33.64
C ALA A 972 -2.03 16.14 -32.11
N ARG A 973 -3.02 15.54 -31.43
CA ARG A 973 -2.91 15.24 -30.00
C ARG A 973 -2.03 14.03 -29.79
N LYS A 974 -0.97 14.20 -28.99
CA LYS A 974 -0.15 13.11 -28.49
C LYS A 974 -1.00 12.25 -27.53
N ILE A 975 -1.25 10.99 -27.88
CA ILE A 975 -1.95 9.99 -27.03
C ILE A 975 -0.98 9.46 -25.97
#